data_AF-S2DJQ1-F1
#
_entry.id   AF-S2DJQ1-F1
#
_cell.length_a   1.000
_cell.length_b   1.000
_cell.length_c   1.000
_cell.angle_alpha   90.00
_cell.angle_beta   90.00
_cell.angle_gamma   90.00
#
_symmetry.space_group_name_H-M   'P 1'
#
loop_
_entity.id
_entity.type
_entity.pdbx_description
1 polymer ?
#
loop_
_entity_poly.entity_id
_entity_poly.type
_entity_poly.pdbx_seq_one_letter_code
_entity_poly.pdbx_strand_id
1 'polypeptide(L)'
;MKRQLALLLCFLTSLNFVFAQTSPKSTTDIPLSYYMPSGFNYDSAIPEPKDFFGFQVGEWNAGYDQILRYFEKLAEISPKAHFEIIGHSYEKRPQVILTISSPENIANLDQIKADRKKLRDPDSNIDYANTPLVMAAGYSVHGNEASAINSSILAAYHFVAAQEIEDDLDKIIIMIDPALNPDGYSRYSSWVNSHRSYNLNGDKENRELSEAWPGGRGNHYWFDLNRDWLLVQHPESQNRVAVFQEWLPNIYLDYHEMGTNSTFFFQPGIPSRDHPLTPKKNMELTEKMGNYHAKELDDIGSLYHTKESFDEYYFGYGSTYPDIQGSIGILFEQASSRGHLQESDYGPLPFSFTIKNQFRTSLSSFKAAVELREEIVKFMHDYYKESIREAGNDSNQAYIFGSKDDAARSYHLAEMILQHDIEVYSLNEDITINSVDFQKEKSYIVPLKQAQYNLIKAIFETRTDFQDSLFYDVSAWTMPMSFNLDYMAMSSRILNVANVTKLENKGNPKNGAMMGEENDLAFAFQWSDYYAPKLVYQLLKDDHLVRVAHEPFTLGDGTEMQRGSIIVSTKRDAKDEAKTKLFQDLKKLAAENALKVYGISSGLTGGINMGSPNIDVLQEPKVALLVSTGVNSLEAGEIWHLLDQRMDMPITLLPTERVSSADLSKYTVIAMPNGNYSSLGEKDFNSIKAWIRAGGTLIARGGALSVLDKNEVVSFEFRKEDEGAKKELEPYESFVKNTGARLTRGTIFHARIDNSHPLGYGYSKPEIYSFRNDNQFLEPSKNQYSNPLMYTENPLASGYIHPENLEFAKNSAALQVKSLGQGKVIAFVDSPNFRAIWYGTNKMYLNAIFFGNLIKSGTAD
;
A
#
# COMPACT_ATOMS: atom_id res chain seq x y z
N MET A 1 93.60 -10.31 -10.79
CA MET A 1 93.21 -8.94 -11.19
C MET A 1 91.72 -8.80 -10.91
N LYS A 2 91.28 -8.14 -9.82
CA LYS A 2 91.14 -6.66 -9.70
C LYS A 2 90.16 -6.16 -10.77
N ARG A 3 88.96 -5.60 -10.53
CA ARG A 3 88.26 -4.93 -9.40
C ARG A 3 86.75 -5.11 -9.64
N GLN A 4 85.93 -5.57 -8.68
CA GLN A 4 85.25 -4.84 -7.60
C GLN A 4 84.23 -3.78 -8.07
N LEU A 5 82.92 -3.95 -7.81
CA LEU A 5 82.18 -3.79 -6.54
C LEU A 5 81.74 -2.33 -6.31
N ALA A 6 80.54 -1.98 -6.79
CA ALA A 6 79.69 -0.91 -6.24
C ALA A 6 78.31 -1.01 -6.92
N LEU A 7 77.23 -0.89 -6.12
CA LEU A 7 75.80 -0.94 -6.48
C LEU A 7 75.10 -2.31 -6.39
N LEU A 8 75.55 -3.13 -5.43
CA LEU A 8 74.71 -4.07 -4.70
C LEU A 8 74.69 -3.61 -3.24
N LEU A 9 73.93 -2.55 -2.91
CA LEU A 9 73.45 -2.17 -1.56
C LEU A 9 72.84 -0.74 -1.63
N CYS A 10 71.59 -0.63 -2.09
CA CYS A 10 70.67 0.45 -1.70
C CYS A 10 69.26 0.08 -2.20
N PHE A 11 68.42 -0.33 -1.24
CA PHE A 11 66.97 -0.54 -1.33
C PHE A 11 66.51 -1.68 -2.26
N LEU A 12 66.18 -2.91 -1.84
CA LEU A 12 65.71 -3.41 -0.54
C LEU A 12 64.58 -2.60 0.12
N THR A 13 63.73 -1.94 -0.67
CA THR A 13 62.35 -1.56 -0.30
C THR A 13 61.50 -1.32 -1.55
N SER A 14 61.47 -2.24 -2.50
CA SER A 14 60.30 -2.36 -3.38
C SER A 14 59.37 -3.36 -2.71
N LEU A 15 58.65 -2.87 -1.69
CA LEU A 15 57.42 -3.50 -1.25
C LEU A 15 56.60 -3.75 -2.52
N ASN A 16 56.51 -5.01 -2.93
CA ASN A 16 55.33 -5.45 -3.63
C ASN A 16 54.17 -5.16 -2.68
N PHE A 17 53.48 -4.03 -2.88
CA PHE A 17 52.12 -3.87 -2.40
C PHE A 17 51.26 -4.85 -3.20
N VAL A 18 51.40 -6.12 -2.84
CA VAL A 18 50.31 -7.07 -2.97
C VAL A 18 49.23 -6.48 -2.07
N PHE A 19 48.27 -5.78 -2.66
CA PHE A 19 46.96 -5.61 -2.05
C PHE A 19 46.36 -7.02 -1.95
N ALA A 20 46.85 -7.79 -0.97
CA ALA A 20 46.09 -8.88 -0.43
C ALA A 20 44.87 -8.19 0.18
N GLN A 21 43.74 -8.26 -0.51
CA GLN A 21 42.43 -8.11 0.10
C GLN A 21 42.39 -9.13 1.24
N THR A 22 42.84 -8.71 2.41
CA THR A 22 42.58 -9.43 3.64
C THR A 22 41.09 -9.27 3.84
N SER A 23 40.31 -10.26 3.38
CA SER A 23 38.90 -10.37 3.70
C SER A 23 38.79 -10.23 5.23
N PRO A 24 37.92 -9.36 5.76
CA PRO A 24 37.79 -9.20 7.18
C PRO A 24 37.16 -10.47 7.75
N LYS A 25 37.98 -11.48 8.06
CA LYS A 25 37.59 -12.61 8.93
C LYS A 25 37.09 -12.13 10.30
N SER A 26 37.26 -10.84 10.63
CA SER A 26 36.80 -10.20 11.86
C SER A 26 35.30 -9.90 11.90
N THR A 27 34.53 -10.13 10.84
CA THR A 27 33.08 -9.86 10.82
C THR A 27 32.21 -11.12 10.99
N THR A 28 32.80 -12.32 11.05
CA THR A 28 32.08 -13.61 10.97
C THR A 28 31.95 -14.40 12.28
N ASP A 29 32.32 -13.84 13.44
CA ASP A 29 32.12 -14.50 14.75
C ASP A 29 32.02 -13.43 15.85
N ILE A 30 30.94 -12.65 15.82
CA ILE A 30 30.68 -11.57 16.78
C ILE A 30 29.98 -12.20 17.99
N PRO A 31 30.57 -12.18 19.21
CA PRO A 31 29.94 -12.78 20.38
C PRO A 31 28.75 -11.95 20.86
N LEU A 32 27.82 -12.59 21.59
CA LEU A 32 26.63 -11.94 22.16
C LEU A 32 26.97 -10.66 22.96
N SER A 33 28.10 -10.66 23.69
CA SER A 33 28.59 -9.53 24.47
C SER A 33 28.89 -8.27 23.66
N TYR A 34 29.05 -8.36 22.33
CA TYR A 34 29.20 -7.19 21.46
C TYR A 34 27.92 -6.34 21.41
N TYR A 35 26.75 -7.00 21.47
CA TYR A 35 25.44 -6.37 21.37
C TYR A 35 24.92 -5.92 22.74
N MET A 36 25.10 -6.78 23.74
CA MET A 36 24.45 -6.64 25.05
C MET A 36 24.96 -5.42 25.84
N PRO A 37 24.08 -4.75 26.61
CA PRO A 37 24.51 -3.73 27.55
C PRO A 37 25.40 -4.29 28.66
N SER A 38 26.32 -3.47 29.16
CA SER A 38 27.18 -3.82 30.29
C SER A 38 26.39 -3.80 31.60
N GLY A 39 26.80 -4.65 32.54
CA GLY A 39 26.19 -4.70 33.88
C GLY A 39 24.91 -5.53 33.99
N PHE A 40 24.59 -6.33 32.98
CA PHE A 40 23.42 -7.23 32.97
C PHE A 40 23.82 -8.69 33.17
N ASN A 41 23.04 -9.40 33.97
CA ASN A 41 23.11 -10.84 34.16
C ASN A 41 21.90 -11.49 33.46
N TYR A 42 22.18 -12.55 32.72
CA TYR A 42 21.16 -13.27 31.95
C TYR A 42 20.89 -14.62 32.60
N ASP A 43 19.62 -14.99 32.71
CA ASP A 43 19.20 -16.30 33.20
C ASP A 43 19.70 -17.41 32.27
N SER A 44 20.61 -18.23 32.78
CA SER A 44 21.20 -19.38 32.08
C SER A 44 20.19 -20.46 31.67
N ALA A 45 18.97 -20.45 32.21
CA ALA A 45 17.89 -21.33 31.76
C ALA A 45 17.32 -20.92 30.40
N ILE A 46 17.51 -19.65 30.01
CA ILE A 46 17.12 -19.14 28.70
C ILE A 46 18.28 -19.37 27.73
N PRO A 47 18.11 -20.18 26.66
CA PRO A 47 19.18 -20.47 25.73
C PRO A 47 19.61 -19.21 24.99
N GLU A 48 20.92 -18.99 24.89
CA GLU A 48 21.43 -17.92 24.05
C GLU A 48 21.06 -18.17 22.58
N PRO A 49 20.87 -17.12 21.76
CA PRO A 49 20.57 -17.28 20.34
C PRO A 49 21.54 -18.23 19.61
N LYS A 50 22.84 -18.14 19.90
CA LYS A 50 23.86 -19.01 19.27
C LYS A 50 23.58 -20.50 19.51
N ASP A 51 23.20 -20.86 20.73
CA ASP A 51 22.97 -22.25 21.11
C ASP A 51 21.71 -22.82 20.43
N PHE A 52 20.74 -21.96 20.13
CA PHE A 52 19.53 -22.33 19.39
C PHE A 52 19.75 -22.40 17.87
N PHE A 53 20.34 -21.36 17.27
CA PHE A 53 20.51 -21.25 15.82
C PHE A 53 21.70 -22.03 15.28
N GLY A 54 22.71 -22.30 16.12
CA GLY A 54 23.98 -22.92 15.73
C GLY A 54 24.98 -21.96 15.06
N PHE A 55 24.67 -20.66 15.02
CA PHE A 55 25.50 -19.59 14.47
C PHE A 55 25.29 -18.29 15.26
N GLN A 56 26.25 -17.36 15.18
CA GLN A 56 26.11 -16.07 15.89
C GLN A 56 25.08 -15.16 15.21
N VAL A 57 24.36 -14.35 15.97
CA VAL A 57 23.49 -13.32 15.38
C VAL A 57 24.31 -12.41 14.47
N GLY A 58 23.82 -12.17 13.24
CA GLY A 58 24.53 -11.41 12.21
C GLY A 58 25.53 -12.20 11.36
N GLU A 59 25.83 -13.46 11.72
CA GLU A 59 26.66 -14.34 10.87
C GLU A 59 25.91 -14.76 9.60
N TRP A 60 24.62 -15.07 9.77
CA TRP A 60 23.62 -15.38 8.75
C TRP A 60 22.36 -14.57 9.01
N ASN A 61 21.56 -14.34 7.98
CA ASN A 61 20.19 -13.88 8.18
C ASN A 61 19.35 -15.07 8.69
N ALA A 62 18.78 -14.96 9.88
CA ALA A 62 17.89 -16.01 10.38
C ALA A 62 16.66 -16.14 9.49
N GLY A 63 16.32 -17.34 9.05
CA GLY A 63 15.07 -17.56 8.33
C GLY A 63 13.87 -17.20 9.22
N TYR A 64 12.79 -16.69 8.63
CA TYR A 64 11.59 -16.29 9.39
C TYR A 64 11.09 -17.43 10.28
N ASP A 65 11.04 -18.66 9.76
CA ASP A 65 10.66 -19.86 10.51
C ASP A 65 11.59 -20.17 11.69
N GLN A 66 12.89 -19.85 11.57
CA GLN A 66 13.84 -20.00 12.67
C GLN A 66 13.56 -18.97 13.77
N ILE A 67 13.26 -17.72 13.41
CA ILE A 67 12.91 -16.66 14.36
C ILE A 67 11.63 -17.03 15.12
N LEU A 68 10.60 -17.50 14.43
CA LEU A 68 9.35 -17.93 15.06
C LEU A 68 9.57 -19.05 16.07
N ARG A 69 10.31 -20.11 15.69
CA ARG A 69 10.61 -21.21 16.62
C ARG A 69 11.42 -20.75 17.84
N TYR A 70 12.28 -19.75 17.67
CA TYR A 70 13.01 -19.19 18.81
C TYR A 70 12.06 -18.45 19.75
N PHE A 71 11.13 -17.65 19.23
CA PHE A 71 10.12 -16.94 20.03
C PHE A 71 9.18 -17.91 20.74
N GLU A 72 8.70 -18.95 20.05
CA GLU A 72 7.95 -20.05 20.65
C GLU A 72 8.74 -20.70 21.79
N LYS A 73 10.05 -20.94 21.58
CA LYS A 73 10.89 -21.55 22.61
C LYS A 73 11.02 -20.66 23.85
N LEU A 74 11.18 -19.34 23.67
CA LEU A 74 11.23 -18.39 24.79
C LEU A 74 9.92 -18.41 25.59
N ALA A 75 8.77 -18.43 24.92
CA ALA A 75 7.46 -18.52 25.56
C ALA A 75 7.19 -19.89 26.23
N GLU A 76 7.76 -20.98 25.70
CA GLU A 76 7.65 -22.32 26.28
C GLU A 76 8.36 -22.42 27.64
N ILE A 77 9.51 -21.78 27.77
CA ILE A 77 10.40 -21.97 28.93
C ILE A 77 10.36 -20.83 29.95
N SER A 78 9.84 -19.66 29.58
CA SER A 78 9.82 -18.48 30.45
C SER A 78 8.39 -18.03 30.74
N PRO A 79 8.00 -17.88 32.02
CA PRO A 79 6.70 -17.33 32.38
C PRO A 79 6.57 -15.82 32.06
N LYS A 80 7.66 -15.16 31.64
CA LYS A 80 7.68 -13.75 31.25
C LYS A 80 7.22 -13.53 29.80
N ALA A 81 7.06 -14.59 29.00
CA ALA A 81 6.81 -14.50 27.57
C ALA A 81 5.52 -15.24 27.15
N HIS A 82 4.76 -14.63 26.24
CA HIS A 82 3.56 -15.20 25.63
C HIS A 82 3.64 -15.05 24.11
N PHE A 83 3.51 -16.17 23.40
CA PHE A 83 3.56 -16.21 21.93
C PHE A 83 2.15 -16.38 21.37
N GLU A 84 1.78 -15.51 20.43
CA GLU A 84 0.47 -15.53 19.78
C GLU A 84 0.62 -15.43 18.26
N ILE A 85 -0.17 -16.25 17.53
CA ILE A 85 -0.35 -16.11 16.08
C ILE A 85 -1.56 -15.19 15.86
N ILE A 86 -1.31 -14.01 15.28
CA ILE A 86 -2.33 -12.97 15.07
C ILE A 86 -3.02 -13.07 13.71
N GLY A 87 -2.48 -13.89 12.80
CA GLY A 87 -3.05 -14.10 11.47
C GLY A 87 -2.04 -14.71 10.51
N HIS A 88 -2.32 -14.63 9.21
CA HIS A 88 -1.44 -15.18 8.17
C HIS A 88 -1.32 -14.24 6.97
N SER A 89 -0.14 -14.23 6.35
CA SER A 89 0.14 -13.54 5.09
C SER A 89 -0.56 -14.21 3.89
N TYR A 90 -0.43 -13.58 2.71
CA TYR A 90 -0.89 -14.19 1.45
C TYR A 90 -0.25 -15.56 1.19
N GLU A 91 1.05 -15.72 1.44
CA GLU A 91 1.76 -17.00 1.29
C GLU A 91 1.55 -17.96 2.47
N LYS A 92 0.57 -17.68 3.34
CA LYS A 92 0.18 -18.51 4.50
C LYS A 92 1.28 -18.64 5.56
N ARG A 93 2.17 -17.64 5.66
CA ARG A 93 3.10 -17.56 6.80
C ARG A 93 2.38 -16.98 8.01
N PRO A 94 2.51 -17.59 9.21
CA PRO A 94 1.91 -17.03 10.41
C PRO A 94 2.55 -15.67 10.72
N GLN A 95 1.73 -14.67 11.01
CA GLN A 95 2.17 -13.43 11.65
C GLN A 95 1.98 -13.57 13.15
N VAL A 96 2.94 -13.08 13.92
CA VAL A 96 3.02 -13.37 15.35
C VAL A 96 3.30 -12.12 16.17
N ILE A 97 2.95 -12.19 17.44
CA ILE A 97 3.43 -11.28 18.47
C ILE A 97 4.04 -12.10 19.59
N LEU A 98 5.24 -11.71 20.03
CA LEU A 98 5.79 -12.13 21.31
C LEU A 98 5.55 -11.02 22.33
N THR A 99 4.69 -11.30 23.29
CA THR A 99 4.40 -10.39 24.42
C THR A 99 5.30 -10.75 25.59
N ILE A 100 6.00 -9.75 26.14
CA ILE A 100 6.93 -9.91 27.26
C ILE A 100 6.57 -8.94 28.38
N SER A 101 6.44 -9.46 29.60
CA SER A 101 6.15 -8.69 30.81
C SER A 101 6.44 -9.52 32.07
N SER A 102 6.10 -9.04 33.26
CA SER A 102 6.18 -9.85 34.46
C SER A 102 5.20 -11.02 34.42
N PRO A 103 5.48 -12.15 35.11
CA PRO A 103 4.57 -13.30 35.13
C PRO A 103 3.15 -12.96 35.59
N GLU A 104 3.00 -11.98 36.49
CA GLU A 104 1.69 -11.50 36.94
C GLU A 104 0.94 -10.78 35.82
N ASN A 105 1.61 -9.90 35.07
CA ASN A 105 1.00 -9.23 33.92
C ASN A 105 0.63 -10.23 32.81
N ILE A 106 1.51 -11.19 32.51
CA ILE A 106 1.25 -12.27 31.53
C ILE A 106 0.03 -13.12 31.94
N ALA A 107 -0.14 -13.40 33.22
CA ALA A 107 -1.32 -14.13 33.71
C ALA A 107 -2.63 -13.31 33.62
N ASN A 108 -2.54 -11.98 33.48
CA ASN A 108 -3.67 -11.05 33.54
C ASN A 108 -3.88 -10.24 32.24
N LEU A 109 -3.32 -10.67 31.10
CA LEU A 109 -3.36 -9.88 29.84
C LEU A 109 -4.78 -9.48 29.42
N ASP A 110 -5.78 -10.35 29.58
CA ASP A 110 -7.17 -10.03 29.23
C ASP A 110 -7.76 -8.91 30.10
N GLN A 111 -7.44 -8.91 31.40
CA GLN A 111 -7.86 -7.85 32.31
C GLN A 111 -7.13 -6.54 31.97
N ILE A 112 -5.83 -6.60 31.69
CA ILE A 112 -5.04 -5.43 31.27
C ILE A 112 -5.62 -4.84 29.99
N LYS A 113 -5.92 -5.65 28.96
CA LYS A 113 -6.58 -5.19 27.72
C LYS A 113 -7.93 -4.53 28.02
N ALA A 114 -8.75 -5.12 28.88
CA ALA A 114 -10.05 -4.55 29.27
C ALA A 114 -9.91 -3.21 30.01
N ASP A 115 -8.94 -3.08 30.91
CA ASP A 115 -8.67 -1.83 31.62
C ASP A 115 -8.13 -0.75 30.70
N ARG A 116 -7.27 -1.11 29.74
CA ARG A 116 -6.72 -0.19 28.75
C ARG A 116 -7.77 0.40 27.83
N LYS A 117 -8.85 -0.32 27.50
CA LYS A 117 -9.98 0.24 26.74
C LYS A 117 -10.59 1.47 27.40
N LYS A 118 -10.47 1.61 28.73
CA LYS A 118 -10.92 2.80 29.47
C LYS A 118 -10.12 4.06 29.13
N LEU A 119 -8.91 3.94 28.57
CA LEU A 119 -8.13 5.11 28.11
C LEU A 119 -8.83 5.88 26.98
N ARG A 120 -9.72 5.22 26.21
CA ARG A 120 -10.56 5.84 25.18
C ARG A 120 -11.81 6.52 25.73
N ASP A 121 -12.18 6.22 26.97
CA ASP A 121 -13.37 6.78 27.60
C ASP A 121 -13.01 8.08 28.35
N PRO A 122 -13.48 9.24 27.90
CA PRO A 122 -13.12 10.52 28.50
C PRO A 122 -13.60 10.69 29.95
N ASP A 123 -14.61 9.92 30.37
CA ASP A 123 -15.20 10.01 31.71
C ASP A 123 -14.61 8.99 32.69
N SER A 124 -13.76 8.08 32.20
CA SER A 124 -13.15 7.04 33.02
C SER A 124 -12.13 7.61 34.02
N ASN A 125 -12.13 7.07 35.25
CA ASN A 125 -11.12 7.38 36.26
C ASN A 125 -9.95 6.40 36.13
N ILE A 126 -8.81 6.89 35.62
CA ILE A 126 -7.62 6.08 35.35
C ILE A 126 -6.57 6.34 36.43
N ASP A 127 -6.04 5.26 37.01
CA ASP A 127 -4.85 5.32 37.86
C ASP A 127 -3.60 5.26 36.98
N TYR A 128 -3.14 6.43 36.52
CA TYR A 128 -1.98 6.55 35.63
C TYR A 128 -0.70 5.98 36.26
N ALA A 129 -0.57 6.01 37.59
CA ALA A 129 0.62 5.56 38.29
C ALA A 129 0.74 4.03 38.34
N ASN A 130 -0.37 3.30 38.24
CA ASN A 130 -0.36 1.83 38.27
C ASN A 130 -0.77 1.17 36.94
N THR A 131 -1.27 1.94 35.98
CA THR A 131 -1.60 1.41 34.65
C THR A 131 -0.31 1.02 33.90
N PRO A 132 -0.15 -0.25 33.49
CA PRO A 132 0.99 -0.65 32.69
C PRO A 132 0.99 0.02 31.32
N LEU A 133 2.16 0.50 30.88
CA LEU A 133 2.33 1.04 29.54
C LEU A 133 2.45 -0.13 28.55
N VAL A 134 1.93 0.04 27.34
CA VAL A 134 2.15 -0.92 26.24
C VAL A 134 3.12 -0.31 25.22
N MET A 135 4.26 -0.96 25.01
CA MET A 135 5.23 -0.62 23.98
C MET A 135 5.23 -1.72 22.93
N ALA A 136 4.78 -1.40 21.72
CA ALA A 136 4.80 -2.31 20.58
C ALA A 136 5.97 -1.96 19.65
N ALA A 137 6.61 -2.98 19.08
CA ALA A 137 7.72 -2.84 18.16
C ALA A 137 7.49 -3.71 16.92
N GLY A 138 7.40 -3.06 15.77
CA GLY A 138 7.35 -3.72 14.47
C GLY A 138 8.74 -3.72 13.83
N TYR A 139 9.36 -4.89 13.76
CA TYR A 139 10.68 -5.04 13.16
C TYR A 139 10.57 -5.18 11.64
N SER A 140 10.63 -4.04 10.96
CA SER A 140 10.51 -3.79 9.52
C SER A 140 9.33 -4.41 8.75
N VAL A 141 8.65 -3.51 8.06
CA VAL A 141 7.58 -3.77 7.09
C VAL A 141 8.09 -3.89 5.67
N HIS A 142 9.34 -3.51 5.40
CA HIS A 142 10.00 -3.82 4.15
C HIS A 142 10.89 -5.05 4.34
N GLY A 143 10.55 -6.15 3.67
CA GLY A 143 11.20 -7.44 3.93
C GLY A 143 12.70 -7.49 3.62
N ASN A 144 13.26 -6.49 2.94
CA ASN A 144 14.68 -6.42 2.62
C ASN A 144 15.50 -5.47 3.53
N GLU A 145 14.94 -5.09 4.68
CA GLU A 145 15.60 -4.27 5.72
C GLU A 145 15.91 -5.15 6.95
N ALA A 146 16.80 -6.13 6.75
CA ALA A 146 16.89 -7.29 7.62
C ALA A 146 17.56 -7.09 8.98
N SER A 147 18.26 -5.97 9.21
CA SER A 147 18.92 -5.72 10.49
C SER A 147 17.93 -5.46 11.61
N ALA A 148 16.79 -4.83 11.29
CA ALA A 148 15.65 -4.72 12.20
C ALA A 148 15.13 -6.11 12.57
N ILE A 149 14.81 -6.93 11.57
CA ILE A 149 14.24 -8.26 11.79
C ILE A 149 15.16 -9.15 12.64
N ASN A 150 16.47 -9.12 12.39
CA ASN A 150 17.43 -9.91 13.18
C ASN A 150 17.73 -9.29 14.56
N SER A 151 17.55 -7.98 14.76
CA SER A 151 17.68 -7.36 16.09
C SER A 151 16.53 -7.73 17.03
N SER A 152 15.36 -8.09 16.49
CA SER A 152 14.23 -8.62 17.28
C SER A 152 14.61 -9.87 18.11
N ILE A 153 15.54 -10.69 17.61
CA ILE A 153 16.07 -11.87 18.31
C ILE A 153 16.78 -11.45 19.60
N LEU A 154 17.61 -10.41 19.51
CA LEU A 154 18.37 -9.87 20.64
C LEU A 154 17.45 -9.15 21.63
N ALA A 155 16.46 -8.41 21.13
CA ALA A 155 15.45 -7.75 21.95
C ALA A 155 14.62 -8.77 22.75
N ALA A 156 14.09 -9.78 22.08
CA ALA A 156 13.33 -10.85 22.73
C ALA A 156 14.17 -11.60 23.78
N TYR A 157 15.41 -11.98 23.43
CA TYR A 157 16.31 -12.61 24.39
C TYR A 157 16.58 -11.71 25.60
N HIS A 158 16.93 -10.44 25.37
CA HIS A 158 17.25 -9.50 26.44
C HIS A 158 16.07 -9.31 27.40
N PHE A 159 14.88 -9.03 26.87
CA PHE A 159 13.72 -8.76 27.71
C PHE A 159 13.19 -10.00 28.46
N VAL A 160 13.48 -11.21 27.99
CA VAL A 160 13.12 -12.45 28.68
C VAL A 160 14.18 -12.86 29.72
N ALA A 161 15.46 -12.73 29.39
CA ALA A 161 16.55 -13.32 30.16
C ALA A 161 17.24 -12.35 31.14
N ALA A 162 17.19 -11.03 30.91
CA ALA A 162 17.84 -10.06 31.79
C ALA A 162 17.17 -10.00 33.17
N GLN A 163 17.98 -10.04 34.23
CA GLN A 163 17.49 -10.01 35.61
C GLN A 163 17.29 -8.58 36.13
N GLU A 164 18.07 -7.63 35.64
CA GLU A 164 18.07 -6.24 36.13
C GLU A 164 16.82 -5.44 35.75
N ILE A 165 15.99 -5.94 34.84
CA ILE A 165 14.76 -5.29 34.40
C ILE A 165 13.49 -5.89 35.04
N GLU A 166 13.60 -6.88 35.94
CA GLU A 166 12.45 -7.61 36.46
C GLU A 166 11.40 -6.70 37.10
N ASP A 167 11.81 -5.74 37.94
CA ASP A 167 10.92 -4.77 38.57
C ASP A 167 10.28 -3.79 37.57
N ASP A 168 10.92 -3.57 36.41
CA ASP A 168 10.40 -2.70 35.37
C ASP A 168 9.36 -3.42 34.51
N LEU A 169 9.48 -4.74 34.35
CA LEU A 169 8.49 -5.56 33.63
C LEU A 169 7.10 -5.57 34.31
N ASP A 170 7.00 -5.25 35.60
CA ASP A 170 5.69 -5.03 36.26
C ASP A 170 4.95 -3.81 35.71
N LYS A 171 5.69 -2.85 35.15
CA LYS A 171 5.17 -1.52 34.76
C LYS A 171 4.86 -1.43 33.26
N ILE A 172 5.24 -2.44 32.47
CA ILE A 172 5.22 -2.39 31.00
C ILE A 172 4.88 -3.75 30.38
N ILE A 173 4.10 -3.71 29.30
CA ILE A 173 3.90 -4.80 28.35
C ILE A 173 4.70 -4.48 27.09
N ILE A 174 5.63 -5.36 26.73
CA ILE A 174 6.42 -5.25 25.50
C ILE A 174 5.81 -6.20 24.47
N MET A 175 5.56 -5.73 23.25
CA MET A 175 5.06 -6.53 22.15
C MET A 175 6.02 -6.47 20.97
N ILE A 176 6.48 -7.63 20.50
CA ILE A 176 7.43 -7.75 19.39
C ILE A 176 6.75 -8.45 18.22
N ASP A 177 6.56 -7.73 17.10
CA ASP A 177 6.36 -8.34 15.78
C ASP A 177 7.74 -8.45 15.08
N PRO A 178 8.28 -9.67 14.89
CA PRO A 178 9.63 -9.84 14.37
C PRO A 178 9.78 -9.49 12.89
N ALA A 179 8.69 -9.50 12.11
CA ALA A 179 8.70 -9.12 10.71
C ALA A 179 7.28 -8.80 10.23
N LEU A 180 7.00 -7.51 10.04
CA LEU A 180 5.71 -7.04 9.54
C LEU A 180 5.42 -7.50 8.10
N ASN A 181 6.45 -7.91 7.35
CA ASN A 181 6.32 -8.48 6.00
C ASN A 181 7.08 -9.83 5.90
N PRO A 182 6.49 -10.94 6.38
CA PRO A 182 7.16 -12.23 6.41
C PRO A 182 7.41 -12.81 5.00
N ASP A 183 6.60 -12.44 4.02
CA ASP A 183 6.72 -12.91 2.64
C ASP A 183 7.90 -12.24 1.92
N GLY A 184 8.01 -10.93 2.05
CA GLY A 184 9.16 -10.16 1.57
C GLY A 184 10.45 -10.59 2.23
N TYR A 185 10.45 -10.77 3.56
CA TYR A 185 11.64 -11.17 4.31
C TYR A 185 12.12 -12.58 3.96
N SER A 186 11.19 -13.53 3.79
CA SER A 186 11.56 -14.88 3.37
C SER A 186 12.21 -14.89 1.98
N ARG A 187 11.73 -14.05 1.06
CA ARG A 187 12.32 -13.86 -0.28
C ARG A 187 13.74 -13.28 -0.17
N TYR A 188 13.91 -12.22 0.61
CA TYR A 188 15.18 -11.53 0.81
C TYR A 188 16.22 -12.41 1.52
N SER A 189 15.89 -12.94 2.70
CA SER A 189 16.80 -13.75 3.52
C SER A 189 17.31 -14.98 2.74
N SER A 190 16.42 -15.64 1.99
CA SER A 190 16.80 -16.74 1.09
C SER A 190 17.77 -16.29 0.00
N TRP A 191 17.56 -15.11 -0.60
CA TRP A 191 18.48 -14.56 -1.60
C TRP A 191 19.86 -14.28 -1.01
N VAL A 192 19.95 -13.48 0.05
CA VAL A 192 21.26 -13.09 0.60
C VAL A 192 22.01 -14.30 1.16
N ASN A 193 21.33 -15.24 1.82
CA ASN A 193 21.98 -16.43 2.35
C ASN A 193 22.47 -17.37 1.24
N SER A 194 21.71 -17.55 0.14
CA SER A 194 22.12 -18.42 -0.97
C SER A 194 23.26 -17.86 -1.81
N HIS A 195 23.52 -16.55 -1.72
CA HIS A 195 24.61 -15.87 -2.44
C HIS A 195 25.78 -15.45 -1.55
N ARG A 196 25.65 -15.66 -0.23
CA ARG A 196 26.71 -15.37 0.74
C ARG A 196 27.96 -16.20 0.47
N SER A 197 29.11 -15.54 0.47
CA SER A 197 30.42 -16.21 0.43
C SER A 197 30.94 -16.48 1.84
N TYR A 198 31.65 -17.60 2.06
CA TYR A 198 32.32 -17.85 3.36
C TYR A 198 33.41 -16.82 3.69
N ASN A 199 34.01 -16.23 2.66
CA ASN A 199 34.83 -15.03 2.80
C ASN A 199 33.97 -13.87 2.31
N LEU A 200 33.53 -13.01 3.22
CA LEU A 200 32.62 -11.92 2.89
C LEU A 200 33.29 -10.94 1.91
N ASN A 201 32.50 -10.45 0.96
CA ASN A 201 32.90 -9.48 -0.06
C ASN A 201 31.88 -8.33 -0.06
N GLY A 202 32.32 -7.18 0.44
CA GLY A 202 31.49 -5.98 0.55
C GLY A 202 31.35 -5.15 -0.72
N ASP A 203 31.93 -5.57 -1.86
CA ASP A 203 31.73 -4.87 -3.13
C ASP A 203 30.23 -4.77 -3.46
N LYS A 204 29.72 -3.55 -3.67
CA LYS A 204 28.31 -3.29 -3.96
C LYS A 204 27.80 -3.99 -5.22
N GLU A 205 28.70 -4.36 -6.13
CA GLU A 205 28.36 -5.11 -7.36
C GLU A 205 28.25 -6.62 -7.11
N ASN A 206 28.52 -7.08 -5.88
CA ASN A 206 28.35 -8.48 -5.48
C ASN A 206 26.87 -8.90 -5.61
N ARG A 207 26.65 -10.09 -6.19
CA ARG A 207 25.33 -10.67 -6.39
C ARG A 207 24.52 -10.84 -5.11
N GLU A 208 25.18 -11.04 -3.97
CA GLU A 208 24.52 -11.05 -2.66
C GLU A 208 23.72 -9.76 -2.39
N LEU A 209 24.27 -8.60 -2.78
CA LEU A 209 23.73 -7.27 -2.43
C LEU A 209 22.76 -6.72 -3.50
N SER A 210 22.61 -7.43 -4.61
CA SER A 210 21.76 -7.09 -5.75
C SER A 210 20.62 -8.09 -5.90
N GLU A 211 19.48 -7.80 -5.27
CA GLU A 211 18.30 -8.67 -5.28
C GLU A 211 17.73 -8.86 -6.70
N ALA A 212 17.25 -10.07 -7.00
CA ALA A 212 16.44 -10.26 -8.19
C ALA A 212 15.12 -9.48 -8.08
N TRP A 213 14.62 -9.01 -9.22
CA TRP A 213 13.27 -8.49 -9.34
C TRP A 213 12.24 -9.63 -9.12
N PRO A 214 11.14 -9.43 -8.38
CA PRO A 214 10.84 -8.30 -7.50
C PRO A 214 11.55 -8.53 -6.16
N GLY A 215 12.31 -7.55 -5.68
CA GLY A 215 13.06 -7.67 -4.42
C GLY A 215 12.15 -7.94 -3.21
N GLY A 216 12.74 -8.13 -2.03
CA GLY A 216 12.02 -8.45 -0.80
C GLY A 216 11.26 -7.29 -0.15
N ARG A 217 11.27 -6.09 -0.73
CA ARG A 217 10.62 -4.91 -0.13
C ARG A 217 9.12 -5.11 0.09
N GLY A 218 8.40 -5.51 -0.95
CA GLY A 218 6.93 -5.65 -0.91
C GLY A 218 6.46 -7.00 -0.40
N ASN A 219 5.16 -7.14 -0.14
CA ASN A 219 4.53 -8.41 0.21
C ASN A 219 4.40 -9.36 -1.00
N HIS A 220 3.56 -10.40 -0.91
CA HIS A 220 3.31 -11.34 -2.00
C HIS A 220 2.93 -10.66 -3.33
N TYR A 221 1.98 -9.71 -3.27
CA TYR A 221 1.55 -8.90 -4.42
C TYR A 221 2.43 -7.66 -4.63
N TRP A 222 3.61 -7.60 -4.01
CA TRP A 222 4.60 -6.52 -4.14
C TRP A 222 4.11 -5.15 -3.69
N PHE A 223 3.13 -5.08 -2.78
CA PHE A 223 2.72 -3.82 -2.18
C PHE A 223 3.71 -3.39 -1.10
N ASP A 224 3.91 -2.08 -1.03
CA ASP A 224 4.59 -1.45 0.11
C ASP A 224 3.60 -1.40 1.29
N LEU A 225 3.79 -2.29 2.26
CA LEU A 225 2.93 -2.39 3.44
C LEU A 225 3.11 -1.20 4.39
N ASN A 226 4.18 -0.39 4.28
CA ASN A 226 4.31 0.86 5.04
C ASN A 226 3.51 2.01 4.42
N ARG A 227 2.47 1.69 3.65
CA ARG A 227 1.50 2.65 3.11
C ARG A 227 0.06 2.21 3.40
N ASP A 228 -0.10 1.04 4.02
CA ASP A 228 -1.35 0.30 4.18
C ASP A 228 -1.86 0.30 5.62
N TRP A 229 -1.26 1.10 6.53
CA TRP A 229 -1.74 1.22 7.91
C TRP A 229 -3.14 1.84 8.01
N LEU A 230 -3.40 2.91 7.26
CA LEU A 230 -4.71 3.52 7.12
C LEU A 230 -5.60 2.77 6.12
N LEU A 231 -5.00 2.14 5.11
CA LEU A 231 -5.75 1.60 3.99
C LEU A 231 -6.23 0.17 4.27
N VAL A 232 -5.45 -0.61 5.02
CA VAL A 232 -5.79 -1.95 5.54
C VAL A 232 -6.30 -2.90 4.43
N GLN A 233 -5.72 -2.80 3.24
CA GLN A 233 -6.14 -3.58 2.06
C GLN A 233 -5.54 -4.99 2.06
N HIS A 234 -4.46 -5.21 2.80
CA HIS A 234 -3.78 -6.50 2.85
C HIS A 234 -3.98 -7.21 4.19
N PRO A 235 -4.03 -8.56 4.20
CA PRO A 235 -4.19 -9.35 5.43
C PRO A 235 -3.08 -9.03 6.43
N GLU A 236 -1.85 -8.75 5.97
CA GLU A 236 -0.75 -8.39 6.87
C GLU A 236 -1.02 -7.12 7.67
N SER A 237 -1.75 -6.16 7.09
CA SER A 237 -2.18 -4.92 7.75
C SER A 237 -3.46 -5.10 8.54
N GLN A 238 -4.42 -5.91 8.06
CA GLN A 238 -5.64 -6.25 8.81
C GLN A 238 -5.29 -6.88 10.16
N ASN A 239 -4.37 -7.85 10.17
CA ASN A 239 -3.94 -8.54 11.38
C ASN A 239 -3.26 -7.57 12.37
N ARG A 240 -2.34 -6.71 11.89
CA ARG A 240 -1.61 -5.78 12.78
C ARG A 240 -2.50 -4.67 13.32
N VAL A 241 -3.42 -4.15 12.52
CA VAL A 241 -4.33 -3.08 12.94
C VAL A 241 -5.32 -3.62 13.96
N ALA A 242 -5.82 -4.86 13.80
CA ALA A 242 -6.64 -5.51 14.82
C ALA A 242 -5.93 -5.59 16.18
N VAL A 243 -4.66 -6.01 16.19
CA VAL A 243 -3.82 -6.03 17.41
C VAL A 243 -3.62 -4.63 17.97
N PHE A 244 -3.34 -3.64 17.12
CA PHE A 244 -3.19 -2.24 17.53
C PHE A 244 -4.46 -1.73 18.22
N GLN A 245 -5.64 -1.99 17.65
CA GLN A 245 -6.92 -1.58 18.22
C GLN A 245 -7.28 -2.33 19.52
N GLU A 246 -6.86 -3.59 19.64
CA GLU A 246 -7.08 -4.37 20.86
C GLU A 246 -6.21 -3.88 22.03
N TRP A 247 -4.94 -3.58 21.76
CA TRP A 247 -3.95 -3.25 22.80
C TRP A 247 -3.81 -1.76 23.08
N LEU A 248 -4.12 -0.91 22.11
CA LEU A 248 -3.96 0.55 22.18
C LEU A 248 -2.53 0.94 22.59
N PRO A 249 -1.48 0.53 21.86
CA PRO A 249 -0.11 0.72 22.32
C PRO A 249 0.19 2.19 22.59
N ASN A 250 0.81 2.51 23.73
CA ASN A 250 1.19 3.87 24.05
C ASN A 250 2.35 4.36 23.17
N ILE A 251 3.27 3.45 22.84
CA ILE A 251 4.41 3.67 21.96
C ILE A 251 4.37 2.59 20.88
N TYR A 252 4.60 2.98 19.64
CA TYR A 252 4.81 2.07 18.51
C TYR A 252 6.16 2.38 17.84
N LEU A 253 7.06 1.41 17.85
CA LEU A 253 8.40 1.53 17.26
C LEU A 253 8.40 0.91 15.86
N ASP A 254 8.68 1.71 14.84
CA ASP A 254 8.69 1.35 13.42
C ASP A 254 10.13 1.29 12.91
N TYR A 255 10.70 0.07 12.83
CA TYR A 255 12.10 -0.15 12.50
C TYR A 255 12.34 -0.32 11.02
N HIS A 256 13.28 0.42 10.45
CA HIS A 256 13.55 0.50 9.02
C HIS A 256 15.04 0.60 8.68
N GLU A 257 15.35 0.54 7.37
CA GLU A 257 16.68 0.84 6.84
C GLU A 257 16.67 1.82 5.65
N MET A 258 17.78 2.56 5.53
CA MET A 258 18.10 3.46 4.42
C MET A 258 19.25 2.94 3.56
N GLY A 259 19.66 3.73 2.56
CA GLY A 259 20.85 3.43 1.77
C GLY A 259 22.11 3.23 2.61
N THR A 260 23.03 2.39 2.11
CA THR A 260 24.26 1.99 2.81
C THR A 260 25.15 3.17 3.23
N ASN A 261 25.17 4.25 2.45
CA ASN A 261 25.97 5.44 2.75
C ASN A 261 25.22 6.46 3.64
N SER A 262 24.10 6.08 4.26
CA SER A 262 23.44 6.91 5.27
C SER A 262 24.08 6.72 6.66
N THR A 263 23.66 7.55 7.62
CA THR A 263 23.85 7.32 9.06
C THR A 263 22.52 6.86 9.69
N PHE A 264 22.47 6.71 11.01
CA PHE A 264 21.22 6.35 11.69
C PHE A 264 20.25 7.55 11.77
N PHE A 265 18.95 7.33 11.65
CA PHE A 265 17.92 8.32 11.92
C PHE A 265 16.91 7.82 12.95
N PHE A 266 16.43 8.72 13.79
CA PHE A 266 15.27 8.49 14.65
C PHE A 266 14.38 9.73 14.72
N GLN A 267 13.07 9.51 14.82
CA GLN A 267 12.08 10.57 15.01
C GLN A 267 12.34 11.39 16.28
N PRO A 268 11.99 12.69 16.31
CA PRO A 268 11.03 13.38 15.43
C PRO A 268 11.53 13.68 14.00
N GLY A 269 10.58 13.73 13.06
CA GLY A 269 10.80 14.13 11.66
C GLY A 269 10.98 15.65 11.50
N ILE A 270 10.90 16.14 10.25
CA ILE A 270 11.05 17.58 9.96
C ILE A 270 9.85 18.36 10.54
N PRO A 271 10.02 19.25 11.54
CA PRO A 271 8.89 19.83 12.29
C PRO A 271 7.93 20.71 11.47
N SER A 272 8.32 21.16 10.28
CA SER A 272 7.43 21.93 9.40
C SER A 272 6.48 21.05 8.57
N ARG A 273 6.58 19.72 8.70
CA ARG A 273 5.88 18.73 7.88
C ARG A 273 5.04 17.76 8.70
N ASP A 274 4.69 18.15 9.91
CA ASP A 274 3.79 17.38 10.77
C ASP A 274 2.34 17.57 10.30
N HIS A 275 1.52 16.53 10.39
CA HIS A 275 0.10 16.67 10.11
C HIS A 275 -0.58 17.55 11.17
N PRO A 276 -1.41 18.55 10.80
CA PRO A 276 -2.05 19.45 11.77
C PRO A 276 -3.04 18.79 12.74
N LEU A 277 -3.45 17.55 12.47
CA LEU A 277 -4.29 16.75 13.36
C LEU A 277 -3.49 15.99 14.43
N THR A 278 -2.17 16.00 14.34
CA THR A 278 -1.27 15.44 15.36
C THR A 278 -1.03 16.48 16.46
N PRO A 279 -1.32 16.18 17.74
CA PRO A 279 -1.12 17.12 18.84
C PRO A 279 0.36 17.43 19.06
N LYS A 280 0.69 18.70 19.35
CA LYS A 280 2.07 19.12 19.70
C LYS A 280 2.68 18.33 20.85
N LYS A 281 1.87 17.91 21.82
CA LYS A 281 2.32 17.13 22.97
C LYS A 281 2.91 15.78 22.56
N ASN A 282 2.44 15.19 21.46
CA ASN A 282 3.03 13.99 20.88
C ASN A 282 4.50 14.26 20.51
N MET A 283 4.74 15.28 19.69
CA MET A 283 6.09 15.69 19.24
C MET A 283 7.04 16.01 20.40
N GLU A 284 6.54 16.66 21.45
CA GLU A 284 7.32 16.92 22.67
C GLU A 284 7.76 15.64 23.38
N LEU A 285 6.91 14.61 23.44
CA LEU A 285 7.24 13.32 24.03
C LEU A 285 8.20 12.54 23.13
N THR A 286 8.01 12.56 21.82
CA THR A 286 8.94 11.98 20.83
C THR A 286 10.33 12.59 20.96
N GLU A 287 10.43 13.92 21.09
CA GLU A 287 11.70 14.62 21.33
C GLU A 287 12.35 14.21 22.66
N LYS A 288 11.57 14.08 23.74
CA LYS A 288 12.09 13.59 25.03
C LYS A 288 12.69 12.18 24.88
N MET A 289 11.99 11.27 24.21
CA MET A 289 12.46 9.92 23.92
C MET A 289 13.72 9.92 23.04
N GLY A 290 13.80 10.82 22.07
CA GLY A 290 14.98 11.03 21.23
C GLY A 290 16.28 11.23 22.01
N ASN A 291 16.25 11.86 23.19
CA ASN A 291 17.43 12.02 24.04
C ASN A 291 17.97 10.69 24.59
N TYR A 292 17.10 9.70 24.81
CA TYR A 292 17.50 8.35 25.22
C TYR A 292 18.18 7.62 24.05
N HIS A 293 17.64 7.76 22.83
CA HIS A 293 18.23 7.16 21.62
C HIS A 293 19.60 7.76 21.32
N ALA A 294 19.70 9.09 21.37
CA ALA A 294 20.97 9.83 21.24
C ALA A 294 22.02 9.29 22.20
N LYS A 295 21.68 9.18 23.49
CA LYS A 295 22.58 8.66 24.52
C LYS A 295 23.08 7.24 24.20
N GLU A 296 22.16 6.34 23.82
CA GLU A 296 22.54 4.94 23.51
C GLU A 296 23.42 4.83 22.26
N LEU A 297 23.17 5.66 21.23
CA LEU A 297 23.96 5.68 20.01
C LEU A 297 25.34 6.34 20.24
N ASP A 298 25.41 7.40 21.05
CA ASP A 298 26.66 8.00 21.51
C ASP A 298 27.54 6.99 22.27
N ASP A 299 26.93 6.23 23.19
CA ASP A 299 27.62 5.25 24.03
C ASP A 299 28.27 4.11 23.19
N ILE A 300 27.75 3.84 21.99
CA ILE A 300 28.33 2.85 21.04
C ILE A 300 29.10 3.48 19.88
N GLY A 301 29.17 4.81 19.80
CA GLY A 301 29.88 5.56 18.77
C GLY A 301 29.21 5.57 17.39
N SER A 302 27.89 5.39 17.32
CA SER A 302 27.13 5.38 16.07
C SER A 302 26.69 6.80 15.69
N LEU A 303 26.95 7.20 14.45
CA LEU A 303 26.51 8.49 13.93
C LEU A 303 24.99 8.48 13.69
N TYR A 304 24.32 9.57 14.07
CA TYR A 304 22.88 9.72 13.90
C TYR A 304 22.47 11.14 13.55
N HIS A 305 21.22 11.30 13.11
CA HIS A 305 20.55 12.59 12.95
C HIS A 305 19.05 12.47 13.27
N THR A 306 18.40 13.61 13.51
CA THR A 306 16.96 13.72 13.85
C THR A 306 16.47 15.11 13.44
N LYS A 307 15.16 15.31 13.23
CA LYS A 307 14.55 16.59 12.79
C LYS A 307 14.89 17.10 11.39
N GLU A 308 15.71 16.35 10.65
CA GLU A 308 16.28 16.80 9.37
C GLU A 308 15.79 15.97 8.17
N SER A 309 15.14 14.83 8.43
CA SER A 309 14.71 13.85 7.43
C SER A 309 13.28 13.38 7.70
N PHE A 310 12.60 12.91 6.64
CA PHE A 310 11.22 12.40 6.64
C PHE A 310 10.15 13.41 7.11
N ASP A 311 8.89 13.11 6.81
CA ASP A 311 7.74 13.90 7.30
C ASP A 311 6.84 13.05 8.19
N GLU A 312 5.98 13.74 8.95
CA GLU A 312 4.95 13.12 9.81
C GLU A 312 3.55 13.51 9.32
N TYR A 313 3.39 13.49 7.99
CA TYR A 313 2.20 14.01 7.32
C TYR A 313 1.18 12.91 6.99
N TYR A 314 1.56 11.87 6.24
CA TYR A 314 0.62 10.84 5.79
C TYR A 314 0.42 9.77 6.87
N PHE A 315 -0.83 9.53 7.29
CA PHE A 315 -1.19 8.51 8.29
C PHE A 315 -1.18 7.06 7.80
N GLY A 316 -0.58 6.77 6.65
CA GLY A 316 -0.42 5.40 6.16
C GLY A 316 0.87 4.71 6.62
N TYR A 317 1.71 5.37 7.41
CA TYR A 317 2.96 4.81 7.93
C TYR A 317 2.79 4.24 9.34
N GLY A 318 3.66 3.29 9.71
CA GLY A 318 3.73 2.77 11.07
C GLY A 318 4.19 3.80 12.09
N SER A 319 4.88 4.85 11.64
CA SER A 319 5.35 5.95 12.49
C SER A 319 4.35 7.09 12.69
N THR A 320 3.29 7.20 11.87
CA THR A 320 2.34 8.33 11.93
C THR A 320 0.90 7.89 12.22
N TYR A 321 0.50 6.69 11.78
CA TYR A 321 -0.79 6.08 12.14
C TYR A 321 -1.02 5.98 13.66
N PRO A 322 0.00 5.71 14.50
CA PRO A 322 -0.17 5.74 15.95
C PRO A 322 -0.48 7.15 16.49
N ASP A 323 0.12 8.19 15.89
CA ASP A 323 0.05 9.56 16.39
C ASP A 323 -1.36 10.13 16.31
N ILE A 324 -2.10 9.81 15.25
CA ILE A 324 -3.51 10.19 15.06
C ILE A 324 -4.47 9.40 15.96
N GLN A 325 -3.95 8.58 16.88
CA GLN A 325 -4.72 7.80 17.85
C GLN A 325 -4.20 7.95 19.29
N GLY A 326 -3.47 9.04 19.57
CA GLY A 326 -2.96 9.34 20.91
C GLY A 326 -1.83 8.41 21.37
N SER A 327 -1.19 7.71 20.44
CA SER A 327 0.02 6.91 20.67
C SER A 327 1.23 7.68 20.15
N ILE A 328 2.44 7.27 20.53
CA ILE A 328 3.70 7.87 20.02
C ILE A 328 4.31 6.90 19.01
N GLY A 329 4.30 7.26 17.72
CA GLY A 329 5.04 6.54 16.69
C GLY A 329 6.51 6.99 16.64
N ILE A 330 7.43 6.04 16.47
CA ILE A 330 8.87 6.33 16.32
C ILE A 330 9.45 5.53 15.14
N LEU A 331 9.79 6.22 14.06
CA LEU A 331 10.57 5.71 12.93
C LEU A 331 12.04 5.65 13.30
N PHE A 332 12.64 4.48 13.10
CA PHE A 332 14.09 4.26 13.16
C PHE A 332 14.60 3.85 11.79
N GLU A 333 15.66 4.48 11.32
CA GLU A 333 16.17 4.27 9.96
C GLU A 333 17.68 4.00 10.03
N GLN A 334 18.08 2.75 9.82
CA GLN A 334 19.47 2.28 9.90
C GLN A 334 20.10 2.24 8.50
N ALA A 335 21.34 2.66 8.34
CA ALA A 335 22.09 2.41 7.10
C ALA A 335 22.11 0.91 6.74
N SER A 336 21.65 0.53 5.55
CA SER A 336 21.51 -0.87 5.17
C SER A 336 22.86 -1.50 4.83
N SER A 337 23.19 -2.63 5.48
CA SER A 337 24.28 -3.49 5.03
C SER A 337 23.92 -4.28 3.77
N ARG A 338 22.65 -4.26 3.33
CA ARG A 338 22.02 -4.97 2.19
C ARG A 338 22.19 -6.49 2.14
N GLY A 339 23.07 -7.04 2.96
CA GLY A 339 23.41 -8.43 3.17
C GLY A 339 24.33 -8.52 4.39
N HIS A 340 25.39 -9.32 4.32
CA HIS A 340 26.27 -9.58 5.47
C HIS A 340 27.40 -8.56 5.65
N LEU A 341 27.86 -7.95 4.56
CA LEU A 341 28.89 -6.90 4.54
C LEU A 341 28.73 -6.07 3.28
N GLN A 342 28.81 -4.74 3.40
CA GLN A 342 28.92 -3.85 2.26
C GLN A 342 29.93 -2.73 2.52
N GLU A 343 30.73 -2.39 1.53
CA GLU A 343 31.61 -1.22 1.57
C GLU A 343 30.78 0.07 1.49
N SER A 344 31.09 1.04 2.35
CA SER A 344 30.43 2.34 2.40
C SER A 344 31.45 3.48 2.43
N ASP A 345 30.97 4.70 2.26
CA ASP A 345 31.80 5.91 2.37
C ASP A 345 32.39 6.10 3.79
N TYR A 346 31.79 5.46 4.80
CA TYR A 346 32.25 5.45 6.20
C TYR A 346 33.13 4.23 6.55
N GLY A 347 33.48 3.41 5.55
CA GLY A 347 34.17 2.14 5.71
C GLY A 347 33.24 0.93 5.63
N PRO A 348 33.76 -0.29 5.85
CA PRO A 348 32.95 -1.51 5.76
C PRO A 348 31.80 -1.49 6.78
N LEU A 349 30.59 -1.76 6.32
CA LEU A 349 29.36 -1.80 7.11
C LEU A 349 28.92 -3.27 7.30
N PRO A 350 29.31 -3.93 8.40
CA PRO A 350 28.93 -5.31 8.65
C PRO A 350 27.50 -5.41 9.20
N PHE A 351 26.83 -6.52 8.89
CA PHE A 351 25.47 -6.78 9.37
C PHE A 351 25.35 -6.79 10.90
N SER A 352 26.40 -7.23 11.60
CA SER A 352 26.45 -7.15 13.06
C SER A 352 26.35 -5.73 13.61
N PHE A 353 26.91 -4.74 12.92
CA PHE A 353 26.85 -3.34 13.33
C PHE A 353 25.44 -2.77 13.16
N THR A 354 24.80 -3.04 12.02
CA THR A 354 23.45 -2.56 11.74
C THR A 354 22.42 -3.16 12.71
N ILE A 355 22.54 -4.47 13.00
CA ILE A 355 21.74 -5.15 14.04
C ILE A 355 21.93 -4.50 15.41
N LYS A 356 23.18 -4.19 15.78
CA LYS A 356 23.50 -3.61 17.09
C LYS A 356 22.80 -2.27 17.29
N ASN A 357 22.87 -1.37 16.32
CA ASN A 357 22.22 -0.06 16.44
C ASN A 357 20.71 -0.18 16.67
N GLN A 358 20.03 -1.03 15.89
CA GLN A 358 18.59 -1.27 16.03
C GLN A 358 18.24 -1.87 17.41
N PHE A 359 19.04 -2.82 17.89
CA PHE A 359 18.84 -3.38 19.23
C PHE A 359 19.01 -2.33 20.34
N ARG A 360 20.01 -1.45 20.22
CA ARG A 360 20.25 -0.38 21.21
C ARG A 360 19.13 0.67 21.23
N THR A 361 18.48 0.93 20.10
CA THR A 361 17.29 1.78 20.10
C THR A 361 16.07 1.09 20.72
N SER A 362 15.97 -0.24 20.70
CA SER A 362 14.96 -0.97 21.50
C SER A 362 15.18 -0.78 23.01
N LEU A 363 16.43 -0.82 23.47
CA LEU A 363 16.78 -0.62 24.88
C LEU A 363 16.50 0.81 25.37
N SER A 364 16.90 1.82 24.58
CA SER A 364 16.58 3.22 24.92
C SER A 364 15.08 3.49 24.91
N SER A 365 14.33 2.89 23.97
CA SER A 365 12.87 3.00 23.93
C SER A 365 12.24 2.42 25.20
N PHE A 366 12.66 1.21 25.61
CA PHE A 366 12.22 0.60 26.87
C PHE A 366 12.50 1.50 28.07
N LYS A 367 13.73 2.01 28.18
CA LYS A 367 14.12 2.90 29.28
C LYS A 367 13.27 4.18 29.32
N ALA A 368 13.08 4.82 28.18
CA ALA A 368 12.25 6.01 28.06
C ALA A 368 10.79 5.71 28.42
N ALA A 369 10.26 4.58 27.96
CA ALA A 369 8.90 4.14 28.24
C ALA A 369 8.65 3.92 29.74
N VAL A 370 9.59 3.30 30.45
CA VAL A 370 9.49 3.08 31.91
C VAL A 370 9.59 4.40 32.67
N GLU A 371 10.58 5.24 32.35
CA GLU A 371 10.82 6.51 33.07
C GLU A 371 9.73 7.56 32.81
N LEU A 372 9.14 7.59 31.61
CA LEU A 372 8.09 8.54 31.21
C LEU A 372 6.68 7.94 31.28
N ARG A 373 6.53 6.74 31.83
CA ARG A 373 5.30 5.92 31.81
C ARG A 373 4.04 6.71 32.14
N GLU A 374 4.02 7.36 33.30
CA GLU A 374 2.83 8.07 33.79
C GLU A 374 2.44 9.23 32.85
N GLU A 375 3.44 9.97 32.33
CA GLU A 375 3.23 11.08 31.40
C GLU A 375 2.63 10.59 30.07
N ILE A 376 3.13 9.47 29.55
CA ILE A 376 2.69 8.89 28.28
C ILE A 376 1.29 8.26 28.39
N VAL A 377 1.01 7.51 29.46
CA VAL A 377 -0.32 6.93 29.69
C VAL A 377 -1.36 8.04 29.88
N LYS A 378 -1.00 9.09 30.62
CA LYS A 378 -1.86 10.27 30.78
C LYS A 378 -2.09 10.99 29.45
N PHE A 379 -1.06 11.16 28.62
CA PHE A 379 -1.17 11.80 27.31
C PHE A 379 -2.22 11.11 26.42
N MET A 380 -2.20 9.78 26.33
CA MET A 380 -3.19 9.04 25.55
C MET A 380 -4.63 9.28 26.02
N HIS A 381 -4.86 9.28 27.34
CA HIS A 381 -6.21 9.55 27.88
C HIS A 381 -6.63 11.01 27.67
N ASP A 382 -5.72 11.96 27.87
CA ASP A 382 -5.96 13.38 27.59
C ASP A 382 -6.28 13.62 26.10
N TYR A 383 -5.63 12.88 25.20
CA TYR A 383 -5.89 12.92 23.77
C TYR A 383 -7.36 12.56 23.46
N TYR A 384 -7.84 11.41 23.94
CA TYR A 384 -9.22 10.99 23.69
C TYR A 384 -10.26 11.91 24.35
N LYS A 385 -9.93 12.51 25.52
CA LYS A 385 -10.73 13.58 26.13
C LYS A 385 -10.87 14.79 25.22
N GLU A 386 -9.76 15.24 24.63
CA GLU A 386 -9.76 16.34 23.70
C GLU A 386 -10.55 16.00 22.43
N SER A 387 -10.30 14.83 21.82
CA SER A 387 -11.00 14.38 20.62
C SER A 387 -12.53 14.35 20.79
N ILE A 388 -13.04 13.84 21.93
CA ILE A 388 -14.49 13.86 22.20
C ILE A 388 -15.02 15.29 22.42
N ARG A 389 -14.24 16.16 23.07
CA ARG A 389 -14.58 17.57 23.25
C ARG A 389 -14.66 18.30 21.92
N GLU A 390 -13.68 18.10 21.04
CA GLU A 390 -13.65 18.66 19.69
C GLU A 390 -14.83 18.16 18.86
N ALA A 391 -15.13 16.85 18.89
CA ALA A 391 -16.30 16.28 18.23
C ALA A 391 -17.63 16.92 18.70
N GLY A 392 -17.74 17.24 20.00
CA GLY A 392 -18.90 17.94 20.55
C GLY A 392 -19.02 19.40 20.11
N ASN A 393 -17.90 20.03 19.74
CA ASN A 393 -17.82 21.42 19.29
C ASN A 393 -17.85 21.56 17.75
N ASP A 394 -17.62 20.49 16.98
CA ASP A 394 -17.69 20.51 15.52
C ASP A 394 -19.14 20.78 15.06
N SER A 395 -19.32 21.74 14.17
CA SER A 395 -20.62 22.01 13.54
C SER A 395 -21.16 20.81 12.75
N ASN A 396 -20.26 19.95 12.27
CA ASN A 396 -20.56 18.66 11.69
C ASN A 396 -20.55 17.60 12.79
N GLN A 397 -21.45 16.63 12.70
CA GLN A 397 -21.65 15.60 13.71
C GLN A 397 -21.53 14.18 13.14
N ALA A 398 -21.59 14.03 11.82
CA ALA A 398 -21.33 12.78 11.13
C ALA A 398 -20.89 13.04 9.68
N TYR A 399 -20.35 12.02 9.03
CA TYR A 399 -20.27 11.95 7.57
C TYR A 399 -21.25 10.90 7.06
N ILE A 400 -21.90 11.18 5.94
CA ILE A 400 -22.63 10.19 5.15
C ILE A 400 -21.93 10.01 3.81
N PHE A 401 -21.85 8.78 3.34
CA PHE A 401 -21.33 8.46 2.01
C PHE A 401 -22.08 7.30 1.39
N GLY A 402 -22.05 7.22 0.05
CA GLY A 402 -22.69 6.13 -0.67
C GLY A 402 -22.60 6.28 -2.19
N SER A 403 -23.10 5.27 -2.89
CA SER A 403 -23.30 5.32 -4.33
C SER A 403 -24.72 4.91 -4.68
N LYS A 404 -25.38 5.69 -5.54
CA LYS A 404 -26.68 5.29 -6.09
C LYS A 404 -26.58 4.05 -6.99
N ASP A 405 -25.43 3.81 -7.63
CA ASP A 405 -25.28 2.80 -8.68
C ASP A 405 -24.50 1.55 -8.26
N ASP A 406 -23.80 1.56 -7.12
CA ASP A 406 -22.87 0.49 -6.76
C ASP A 406 -22.72 0.32 -5.24
N ALA A 407 -23.31 -0.76 -4.71
CA ALA A 407 -23.25 -1.06 -3.28
C ALA A 407 -21.85 -1.48 -2.79
N ALA A 408 -21.05 -2.12 -3.65
CA ALA A 408 -19.81 -2.75 -3.23
C ALA A 408 -18.73 -1.71 -2.89
N ARG A 409 -18.60 -0.64 -3.68
CA ARG A 409 -17.66 0.45 -3.36
C ARG A 409 -17.98 1.13 -2.04
N SER A 410 -19.27 1.36 -1.75
CA SER A 410 -19.69 1.92 -0.48
C SER A 410 -19.42 0.96 0.68
N TYR A 411 -19.70 -0.34 0.49
CA TYR A 411 -19.38 -1.35 1.49
C TYR A 411 -17.87 -1.41 1.79
N HIS A 412 -16.99 -1.41 0.78
CA HIS A 412 -15.55 -1.51 1.02
C HIS A 412 -14.96 -0.29 1.73
N LEU A 413 -15.50 0.92 1.52
CA LEU A 413 -15.11 2.06 2.35
C LEU A 413 -15.59 1.88 3.80
N ALA A 414 -16.81 1.41 4.01
CA ALA A 414 -17.33 1.11 5.35
C ALA A 414 -16.51 0.01 6.05
N GLU A 415 -16.15 -1.05 5.32
CA GLU A 415 -15.31 -2.16 5.79
C GLU A 415 -13.92 -1.66 6.19
N MET A 416 -13.29 -0.81 5.38
CA MET A 416 -12.00 -0.18 5.71
C MET A 416 -12.10 0.62 7.02
N ILE A 417 -13.14 1.45 7.17
CA ILE A 417 -13.36 2.25 8.37
C ILE A 417 -13.57 1.38 9.62
N LEU A 418 -14.33 0.27 9.50
CA LEU A 418 -14.57 -0.66 10.60
C LEU A 418 -13.29 -1.31 11.15
N GLN A 419 -12.26 -1.49 10.32
CA GLN A 419 -10.97 -2.05 10.77
C GLN A 419 -10.27 -1.18 11.82
N HIS A 420 -10.63 0.10 11.92
CA HIS A 420 -10.03 1.06 12.85
C HIS A 420 -10.81 1.25 14.15
N ASP A 421 -11.71 0.31 14.50
CA ASP A 421 -12.61 0.43 15.67
C ASP A 421 -13.48 1.70 15.62
N ILE A 422 -13.92 2.07 14.41
CA ILE A 422 -14.84 3.17 14.15
C ILE A 422 -16.23 2.59 13.92
N GLU A 423 -17.24 3.10 14.61
CA GLU A 423 -18.62 2.69 14.37
C GLU A 423 -19.15 3.28 13.05
N VAL A 424 -19.73 2.40 12.23
CA VAL A 424 -20.39 2.73 10.98
C VAL A 424 -21.84 2.25 11.05
N TYR A 425 -22.76 2.99 10.43
CA TYR A 425 -24.19 2.70 10.47
C TYR A 425 -24.77 2.62 9.06
N SER A 426 -25.55 1.58 8.75
CA SER A 426 -26.30 1.46 7.50
C SER A 426 -27.64 2.19 7.59
N LEU A 427 -28.10 2.77 6.48
CA LEU A 427 -29.44 3.34 6.39
C LEU A 427 -30.53 2.25 6.38
N ASN A 428 -31.66 2.51 7.05
CA ASN A 428 -32.84 1.66 7.03
C ASN A 428 -33.89 2.06 5.98
N GLU A 429 -33.76 3.28 5.45
CA GLU A 429 -34.60 3.89 4.42
C GLU A 429 -33.78 4.83 3.54
N ASP A 430 -34.28 5.14 2.35
CA ASP A 430 -33.66 6.11 1.45
C ASP A 430 -33.80 7.53 2.02
N ILE A 431 -32.75 8.34 1.92
CA ILE A 431 -32.78 9.74 2.35
C ILE A 431 -32.17 10.65 1.29
N THR A 432 -32.69 11.87 1.17
CA THR A 432 -32.12 12.92 0.31
C THR A 432 -31.63 14.06 1.19
N ILE A 433 -30.36 14.42 1.06
CA ILE A 433 -29.75 15.53 1.81
C ILE A 433 -29.12 16.48 0.79
N ASN A 434 -29.48 17.76 0.82
CA ASN A 434 -28.96 18.78 -0.10
C ASN A 434 -29.00 18.36 -1.58
N SER A 435 -30.10 17.73 -2.00
CA SER A 435 -30.32 17.20 -3.37
C SER A 435 -29.40 16.06 -3.79
N VAL A 436 -28.74 15.40 -2.83
CA VAL A 436 -28.01 14.14 -3.06
C VAL A 436 -28.79 13.01 -2.42
N ASP A 437 -29.07 11.98 -3.22
CA ASP A 437 -29.82 10.80 -2.80
C ASP A 437 -28.87 9.73 -2.23
N PHE A 438 -29.18 9.27 -1.02
CA PHE A 438 -28.50 8.16 -0.36
C PHE A 438 -29.48 7.01 -0.19
N GLN A 439 -29.23 5.92 -0.91
CA GLN A 439 -30.10 4.74 -0.89
C GLN A 439 -29.78 3.81 0.28
N LYS A 440 -30.83 3.17 0.80
CA LYS A 440 -30.73 2.00 1.67
C LYS A 440 -29.83 0.94 1.03
N GLU A 441 -29.07 0.21 1.85
CA GLU A 441 -28.13 -0.85 1.44
C GLU A 441 -26.90 -0.40 0.64
N LYS A 442 -26.83 0.88 0.22
CA LYS A 442 -25.71 1.44 -0.55
C LYS A 442 -25.05 2.67 0.09
N SER A 443 -25.53 3.07 1.25
CA SER A 443 -25.05 4.26 1.95
C SER A 443 -24.87 4.01 3.44
N TYR A 444 -23.89 4.71 4.00
CA TYR A 444 -23.44 4.53 5.37
C TYR A 444 -23.19 5.88 6.05
N ILE A 445 -23.38 5.91 7.36
CA ILE A 445 -23.13 7.07 8.23
C ILE A 445 -22.02 6.73 9.22
N VAL A 446 -21.08 7.66 9.41
CA VAL A 446 -19.99 7.60 10.38
C VAL A 446 -20.14 8.79 11.34
N PRO A 447 -20.63 8.58 12.57
CA PRO A 447 -20.71 9.62 13.58
C PRO A 447 -19.33 10.14 13.99
N LEU A 448 -19.20 11.44 14.24
CA LEU A 448 -17.95 12.05 14.68
C LEU A 448 -17.69 11.91 16.18
N LYS A 449 -18.74 11.82 16.99
CA LYS A 449 -18.63 11.73 18.45
C LYS A 449 -18.26 10.32 18.92
N GLN A 450 -17.03 9.93 18.62
CA GLN A 450 -16.40 8.66 18.97
C GLN A 450 -14.93 8.91 19.34
N ALA A 451 -14.27 7.95 19.99
CA ALA A 451 -12.86 8.08 20.39
C ALA A 451 -11.95 8.42 19.19
N GLN A 452 -12.27 7.88 18.02
CA GLN A 452 -11.50 8.03 16.77
C GLN A 452 -11.80 9.31 15.98
N TYR A 453 -12.32 10.37 16.61
CA TYR A 453 -12.72 11.61 15.93
C TYR A 453 -11.67 12.13 14.92
N ASN A 454 -10.40 12.28 15.34
CA ASN A 454 -9.36 12.84 14.47
C ASN A 454 -9.05 11.93 13.28
N LEU A 455 -9.03 10.60 13.46
CA LEU A 455 -8.85 9.65 12.38
C LEU A 455 -10.01 9.70 11.38
N ILE A 456 -11.25 9.83 11.86
CA ILE A 456 -12.41 10.04 10.99
C ILE A 456 -12.23 11.34 10.19
N LYS A 457 -11.79 12.44 10.82
CA LYS A 457 -11.50 13.68 10.09
C LYS A 457 -10.45 13.46 8.99
N ALA A 458 -9.37 12.75 9.28
CA ALA A 458 -8.32 12.47 8.31
C ALA A 458 -8.79 11.63 7.10
N ILE A 459 -9.74 10.72 7.30
CA ILE A 459 -10.32 9.89 6.22
C ILE A 459 -11.15 10.73 5.24
N PHE A 460 -11.86 11.75 5.74
CA PHE A 460 -12.80 12.58 4.98
C PHE A 460 -12.28 13.97 4.61
N GLU A 461 -11.12 14.39 5.12
CA GLU A 461 -10.63 15.75 4.92
C GLU A 461 -10.27 16.04 3.46
N THR A 462 -10.39 17.31 3.09
CA THR A 462 -9.87 17.86 1.84
C THR A 462 -8.97 19.02 2.21
N ARG A 463 -7.72 18.99 1.74
CA ARG A 463 -6.71 19.98 2.09
C ARG A 463 -5.97 20.45 0.84
N THR A 464 -5.83 21.75 0.69
CA THR A 464 -5.07 22.38 -0.41
C THR A 464 -4.09 23.44 0.09
N ASP A 465 -4.00 23.64 1.42
CA ASP A 465 -3.14 24.62 2.06
C ASP A 465 -2.22 23.93 3.08
N PHE A 466 -0.93 24.27 3.02
CA PHE A 466 0.14 23.58 3.73
C PHE A 466 1.21 24.57 4.18
N GLN A 467 1.84 24.28 5.33
CA GLN A 467 2.95 25.07 5.84
C GLN A 467 4.24 24.88 5.01
N ASP A 468 4.45 23.67 4.47
CA ASP A 468 5.56 23.30 3.61
C ASP A 468 5.01 22.68 2.31
N SER A 469 5.76 22.80 1.22
CA SER A 469 5.42 22.27 -0.12
C SER A 469 6.09 20.93 -0.42
N LEU A 470 6.89 20.42 0.51
CA LEU A 470 7.63 19.18 0.39
C LEU A 470 6.91 18.04 1.11
N PHE A 471 6.67 16.96 0.38
CA PHE A 471 6.06 15.74 0.90
C PHE A 471 6.99 14.56 0.62
N TYR A 472 7.06 13.62 1.55
CA TYR A 472 7.84 12.41 1.39
C TYR A 472 7.13 11.38 0.50
N ASP A 473 5.81 11.28 0.55
CA ASP A 473 5.05 10.26 -0.20
C ASP A 473 3.83 10.82 -0.95
N VAL A 474 2.79 11.23 -0.22
CA VAL A 474 1.53 11.75 -0.77
C VAL A 474 1.10 13.01 -0.02
N SER A 475 0.39 13.89 -0.72
CA SER A 475 -0.17 15.12 -0.14
C SER A 475 -1.68 15.03 0.11
N ALA A 476 -2.37 14.02 -0.44
CA ALA A 476 -3.80 13.79 -0.22
C ALA A 476 -4.23 12.32 -0.26
N TRP A 477 -5.28 12.00 0.51
CA TRP A 477 -5.90 10.67 0.62
C TRP A 477 -7.41 10.74 0.99
N THR A 478 -8.17 11.68 0.42
CA THR A 478 -9.62 11.79 0.69
C THR A 478 -10.36 10.52 0.24
N MET A 479 -10.71 9.63 1.17
CA MET A 479 -11.15 8.27 0.85
C MET A 479 -12.42 8.21 0.01
N PRO A 480 -13.48 8.99 0.29
CA PRO A 480 -14.67 9.00 -0.58
C PRO A 480 -14.37 9.32 -2.06
N MET A 481 -13.34 10.15 -2.33
CA MET A 481 -12.91 10.47 -3.70
C MET A 481 -12.25 9.26 -4.36
N SER A 482 -11.36 8.54 -3.66
CA SER A 482 -10.72 7.32 -4.17
C SER A 482 -11.71 6.21 -4.51
N PHE A 483 -12.84 6.14 -3.78
CA PHE A 483 -13.93 5.19 -4.04
C PHE A 483 -14.98 5.74 -5.03
N ASN A 484 -14.85 6.99 -5.46
CA ASN A 484 -15.81 7.70 -6.32
C ASN A 484 -17.26 7.60 -5.76
N LEU A 485 -17.41 8.01 -4.50
CA LEU A 485 -18.67 8.01 -3.75
C LEU A 485 -19.16 9.44 -3.56
N ASP A 486 -20.48 9.60 -3.57
CA ASP A 486 -21.10 10.81 -3.05
C ASP A 486 -20.92 10.83 -1.52
N TYR A 487 -20.53 11.98 -0.96
CA TYR A 487 -20.34 12.11 0.49
C TYR A 487 -20.59 13.54 0.97
N MET A 488 -20.97 13.68 2.24
CA MET A 488 -21.14 14.99 2.87
C MET A 488 -21.07 14.91 4.39
N ALA A 489 -20.71 16.05 5.00
CA ALA A 489 -20.83 16.24 6.44
C ALA A 489 -22.30 16.55 6.83
N MET A 490 -22.74 16.02 7.96
CA MET A 490 -24.10 16.16 8.48
C MET A 490 -24.11 16.97 9.76
N SER A 491 -25.13 17.82 9.96
CA SER A 491 -25.38 18.50 11.24
C SER A 491 -26.19 17.62 12.21
N SER A 492 -26.21 18.00 13.49
CA SER A 492 -26.97 17.31 14.55
C SER A 492 -28.46 17.12 14.21
N ARG A 493 -29.08 18.13 13.58
CA ARG A 493 -30.49 18.08 13.18
C ARG A 493 -30.76 16.96 12.18
N ILE A 494 -29.86 16.74 11.23
CA ILE A 494 -30.01 15.74 10.17
C ILE A 494 -29.70 14.34 10.73
N LEU A 495 -28.68 14.23 11.58
CA LEU A 495 -28.31 12.96 12.22
C LEU A 495 -29.46 12.39 13.08
N ASN A 496 -30.13 13.23 13.87
CA ASN A 496 -31.20 12.80 14.78
C ASN A 496 -32.47 12.29 14.07
N VAL A 497 -32.64 12.60 12.78
CA VAL A 497 -33.78 12.12 11.99
C VAL A 497 -33.46 10.92 11.12
N ALA A 498 -32.19 10.50 11.04
CA ALA A 498 -31.78 9.36 10.23
C ALA A 498 -32.15 8.03 10.92
N ASN A 499 -32.93 7.19 10.23
CA ASN A 499 -33.21 5.84 10.68
C ASN A 499 -32.08 4.88 10.24
N VAL A 500 -31.28 4.41 11.21
CA VAL A 500 -30.06 3.65 10.93
C VAL A 500 -29.90 2.42 11.81
N THR A 501 -29.00 1.53 11.42
CA THR A 501 -28.60 0.36 12.21
C THR A 501 -27.09 0.21 12.18
N LYS A 502 -26.48 -0.11 13.33
CA LYS A 502 -25.04 -0.30 13.44
C LYS A 502 -24.61 -1.42 12.50
N LEU A 503 -23.61 -1.15 11.68
CA LEU A 503 -23.02 -2.12 10.78
C LEU A 503 -22.13 -3.06 11.58
N GLU A 504 -22.45 -4.34 11.57
CA GLU A 504 -21.59 -5.39 12.12
C GLU A 504 -20.51 -5.74 11.09
N ASN A 505 -19.28 -5.96 11.54
CA ASN A 505 -18.18 -6.36 10.67
C ASN A 505 -18.42 -7.77 10.10
N LYS A 506 -19.04 -7.88 8.92
CA LYS A 506 -19.46 -9.15 8.33
C LYS A 506 -19.47 -9.17 6.79
N GLY A 507 -18.34 -9.58 6.21
CA GLY A 507 -18.23 -10.27 4.90
C GLY A 507 -18.80 -9.55 3.67
N ASN A 508 -18.77 -10.23 2.52
CA ASN A 508 -19.14 -9.60 1.24
C ASN A 508 -20.58 -9.03 1.21
N PRO A 509 -20.83 -8.01 0.38
CA PRO A 509 -22.18 -7.49 0.13
C PRO A 509 -23.16 -8.62 -0.23
N LYS A 510 -24.36 -8.63 0.36
CA LYS A 510 -25.34 -9.74 0.25
C LYS A 510 -26.52 -9.47 -0.70
N ASN A 511 -26.42 -8.48 -1.57
CA ASN A 511 -27.53 -7.98 -2.39
C ASN A 511 -27.64 -8.65 -3.78
N GLY A 512 -26.90 -9.75 -4.02
CA GLY A 512 -26.98 -10.53 -5.26
C GLY A 512 -28.30 -11.28 -5.40
N ALA A 513 -28.96 -11.18 -6.56
CA ALA A 513 -30.27 -11.78 -6.79
C ALA A 513 -30.53 -12.10 -8.26
N MET A 514 -31.30 -13.17 -8.49
CA MET A 514 -31.84 -13.53 -9.81
C MET A 514 -33.29 -13.05 -9.92
N MET A 515 -33.53 -12.08 -10.79
CA MET A 515 -34.81 -11.38 -11.03
C MET A 515 -35.35 -11.74 -12.43
N GLY A 516 -35.49 -13.03 -12.71
CA GLY A 516 -35.95 -13.55 -14.00
C GLY A 516 -36.31 -15.03 -13.89
N GLU A 517 -36.95 -15.55 -14.93
CA GLU A 517 -37.40 -16.93 -15.04
C GLU A 517 -36.51 -17.72 -16.01
N GLU A 518 -36.44 -19.05 -15.84
CA GLU A 518 -35.59 -19.91 -16.69
C GLU A 518 -35.94 -19.81 -18.19
N ASN A 519 -37.20 -19.52 -18.51
CA ASN A 519 -37.71 -19.42 -19.88
C ASN A 519 -37.54 -18.03 -20.52
N ASP A 520 -36.91 -17.06 -19.84
CA ASP A 520 -36.63 -15.75 -20.42
C ASP A 520 -35.71 -15.88 -21.66
N LEU A 521 -35.87 -14.95 -22.62
CA LEU A 521 -35.11 -14.92 -23.87
C LEU A 521 -33.61 -14.71 -23.63
N ALA A 522 -33.29 -13.84 -22.68
CA ALA A 522 -31.95 -13.47 -22.28
C ALA A 522 -31.96 -12.95 -20.84
N PHE A 523 -30.80 -12.62 -20.33
CA PHE A 523 -30.61 -12.01 -19.02
C PHE A 523 -29.72 -10.79 -19.14
N ALA A 524 -29.85 -9.82 -18.23
CA ALA A 524 -28.99 -8.65 -18.21
C ALA A 524 -28.63 -8.18 -16.80
N PHE A 525 -27.47 -7.52 -16.68
CA PHE A 525 -27.05 -6.86 -15.44
C PHE A 525 -26.27 -5.59 -15.74
N GLN A 526 -26.23 -4.67 -14.77
CA GLN A 526 -25.57 -3.38 -14.92
C GLN A 526 -24.06 -3.56 -14.89
N TRP A 527 -23.35 -2.77 -15.69
CA TRP A 527 -21.89 -2.68 -15.61
C TRP A 527 -21.42 -1.69 -14.54
N SER A 528 -22.33 -0.88 -13.97
CA SER A 528 -22.01 0.04 -12.88
C SER A 528 -21.60 -0.68 -11.59
N ASP A 529 -22.14 -1.86 -11.32
CA ASP A 529 -21.77 -2.70 -10.18
C ASP A 529 -20.27 -3.05 -10.21
N TYR A 530 -19.59 -2.97 -9.07
CA TYR A 530 -18.13 -3.13 -9.01
C TYR A 530 -17.63 -4.48 -9.55
N TYR A 531 -18.33 -5.56 -9.21
CA TYR A 531 -17.95 -6.94 -9.55
C TYR A 531 -18.51 -7.43 -10.91
N ALA A 532 -19.13 -6.56 -11.70
CA ALA A 532 -19.58 -6.90 -13.06
C ALA A 532 -18.46 -7.49 -13.95
N PRO A 533 -17.21 -6.99 -13.93
CA PRO A 533 -16.10 -7.58 -14.70
C PRO A 533 -15.78 -9.02 -14.31
N LYS A 534 -15.81 -9.34 -13.00
CA LYS A 534 -15.61 -10.70 -12.49
C LYS A 534 -16.71 -11.66 -12.99
N LEU A 535 -17.97 -11.25 -12.89
CA LEU A 535 -19.10 -12.04 -13.41
C LEU A 535 -18.98 -12.26 -14.92
N VAL A 536 -18.63 -11.22 -15.69
CA VAL A 536 -18.41 -11.34 -17.14
C VAL A 536 -17.29 -12.32 -17.47
N TYR A 537 -16.16 -12.25 -16.76
CA TYR A 537 -15.06 -13.18 -16.98
C TYR A 537 -15.47 -14.64 -16.70
N GLN A 538 -16.15 -14.89 -15.58
CA GLN A 538 -16.64 -16.22 -15.20
C GLN A 538 -17.61 -16.78 -16.26
N LEU A 539 -18.52 -15.95 -16.79
CA LEU A 539 -19.44 -16.35 -17.84
C LEU A 539 -18.75 -16.64 -19.18
N LEU A 540 -17.78 -15.82 -19.57
CA LEU A 540 -17.00 -16.03 -20.80
C LEU A 540 -16.15 -17.31 -20.73
N LYS A 541 -15.55 -17.58 -19.56
CA LYS A 541 -14.79 -18.80 -19.29
C LYS A 541 -15.64 -20.07 -19.41
N ASP A 542 -16.91 -19.97 -19.03
CA ASP A 542 -17.90 -21.06 -19.14
C ASP A 542 -18.59 -21.13 -20.52
N ASP A 543 -18.05 -20.42 -21.52
CA ASP A 543 -18.47 -20.41 -22.93
C ASP A 543 -19.90 -19.88 -23.17
N HIS A 544 -20.42 -19.06 -22.25
CA HIS A 544 -21.71 -18.37 -22.43
C HIS A 544 -21.60 -17.23 -23.44
N LEU A 545 -22.70 -16.94 -24.15
CA LEU A 545 -22.75 -15.78 -25.05
C LEU A 545 -23.00 -14.52 -24.22
N VAL A 546 -21.93 -13.77 -23.99
CA VAL A 546 -21.93 -12.49 -23.29
C VAL A 546 -21.80 -11.35 -24.30
N ARG A 547 -22.63 -10.32 -24.16
CA ARG A 547 -22.71 -9.17 -25.05
C ARG A 547 -22.76 -7.88 -24.23
N VAL A 548 -22.33 -6.77 -24.83
CA VAL A 548 -22.39 -5.44 -24.22
C VAL A 548 -23.30 -4.52 -25.02
N ALA A 549 -24.17 -3.78 -24.35
CA ALA A 549 -25.04 -2.78 -24.96
C ALA A 549 -24.35 -1.40 -24.97
N HIS A 550 -24.18 -0.80 -26.16
CA HIS A 550 -23.57 0.52 -26.28
C HIS A 550 -24.55 1.66 -26.00
N GLU A 551 -25.86 1.41 -26.11
CA GLU A 551 -26.96 2.34 -25.84
C GLU A 551 -27.82 1.85 -24.67
N PRO A 552 -28.47 2.74 -23.91
CA PRO A 552 -29.40 2.34 -22.86
C PRO A 552 -30.66 1.67 -23.46
N PHE A 553 -31.29 0.82 -22.65
CA PHE A 553 -32.57 0.18 -22.99
C PHE A 553 -33.39 -0.08 -21.72
N THR A 554 -34.68 -0.32 -21.90
CA THR A 554 -35.63 -0.54 -20.78
C THR A 554 -36.27 -1.91 -20.91
N LEU A 555 -36.28 -2.66 -19.81
CA LEU A 555 -36.92 -3.97 -19.71
C LEU A 555 -38.46 -3.84 -19.65
N GLY A 556 -39.16 -4.96 -19.80
CA GLY A 556 -40.63 -4.98 -19.81
C GLY A 556 -41.29 -4.55 -18.50
N ASP A 557 -40.56 -4.63 -17.37
CA ASP A 557 -41.00 -4.17 -16.05
C ASP A 557 -40.66 -2.69 -15.77
N GLY A 558 -40.03 -2.00 -16.72
CA GLY A 558 -39.58 -0.62 -16.59
C GLY A 558 -38.15 -0.44 -16.06
N THR A 559 -37.44 -1.52 -15.73
CA THR A 559 -36.04 -1.45 -15.29
C THR A 559 -35.16 -0.86 -16.41
N GLU A 560 -34.45 0.23 -16.11
CA GLU A 560 -33.53 0.87 -17.05
C GLU A 560 -32.14 0.25 -16.99
N MET A 561 -31.62 -0.19 -18.14
CA MET A 561 -30.28 -0.71 -18.32
C MET A 561 -29.40 0.38 -18.94
N GLN A 562 -28.32 0.75 -18.26
CA GLN A 562 -27.44 1.85 -18.67
C GLN A 562 -26.48 1.43 -19.80
N ARG A 563 -25.78 2.39 -20.40
CA ARG A 563 -24.68 2.11 -21.34
C ARG A 563 -23.64 1.18 -20.70
N GLY A 564 -23.17 0.21 -21.47
CA GLY A 564 -22.25 -0.82 -21.01
C GLY A 564 -22.93 -2.01 -20.33
N SER A 565 -24.26 -1.98 -20.13
CA SER A 565 -24.99 -3.13 -19.56
C SER A 565 -24.70 -4.41 -20.31
N ILE A 566 -24.58 -5.50 -19.55
CA ILE A 566 -24.23 -6.80 -20.08
C ILE A 566 -25.50 -7.59 -20.37
N ILE A 567 -25.53 -8.24 -21.52
CA ILE A 567 -26.60 -9.14 -21.94
C ILE A 567 -26.02 -10.54 -22.09
N VAL A 568 -26.61 -11.51 -21.41
CA VAL A 568 -26.21 -12.92 -21.44
C VAL A 568 -27.35 -13.73 -22.03
N SER A 569 -27.03 -14.61 -22.95
CA SER A 569 -28.02 -15.48 -23.60
C SER A 569 -27.37 -16.78 -24.03
N THR A 570 -28.16 -17.76 -24.44
CA THR A 570 -27.61 -18.93 -25.10
C THR A 570 -27.14 -18.59 -26.53
N LYS A 571 -26.16 -19.32 -27.04
CA LYS A 571 -25.76 -19.25 -28.46
C LYS A 571 -26.93 -19.67 -29.37
N ARG A 572 -26.84 -19.34 -30.67
CA ARG A 572 -27.83 -19.76 -31.66
C ARG A 572 -27.98 -21.29 -31.64
N ASP A 573 -29.22 -21.77 -31.80
CA ASP A 573 -29.60 -23.19 -31.83
C ASP A 573 -29.24 -24.01 -30.56
N ALA A 574 -29.07 -23.34 -29.42
CA ALA A 574 -28.83 -24.01 -28.15
C ALA A 574 -30.04 -24.86 -27.73
N LYS A 575 -29.76 -26.07 -27.22
CA LYS A 575 -30.77 -26.98 -26.66
C LYS A 575 -31.28 -26.46 -25.32
N ASP A 576 -32.43 -26.97 -24.87
CA ASP A 576 -33.05 -26.56 -23.61
C ASP A 576 -32.12 -26.80 -22.40
N GLU A 577 -31.28 -27.84 -22.40
CA GLU A 577 -30.33 -28.07 -21.30
C GLU A 577 -29.32 -26.92 -21.13
N ALA A 578 -28.97 -26.23 -22.21
CA ALA A 578 -28.06 -25.08 -22.14
C ALA A 578 -28.74 -23.84 -21.53
N LYS A 579 -30.06 -23.67 -21.72
CA LYS A 579 -30.83 -22.61 -21.05
C LYS A 579 -30.94 -22.87 -19.56
N THR A 580 -31.26 -24.10 -19.17
CA THR A 580 -31.26 -24.51 -17.76
C THR A 580 -29.91 -24.28 -17.12
N LYS A 581 -28.81 -24.69 -17.78
CA LYS A 581 -27.45 -24.45 -17.28
C LYS A 581 -27.15 -22.96 -17.11
N LEU A 582 -27.43 -22.13 -18.12
CA LEU A 582 -27.22 -20.68 -18.05
C LEU A 582 -27.97 -20.06 -16.87
N PHE A 583 -29.24 -20.42 -16.66
CA PHE A 583 -30.04 -19.89 -15.56
C PHE A 583 -29.45 -20.28 -14.19
N GLN A 584 -29.02 -21.54 -14.01
CA GLN A 584 -28.39 -21.99 -12.76
C GLN A 584 -27.03 -21.31 -12.52
N ASP A 585 -26.20 -21.19 -13.56
CA ASP A 585 -24.91 -20.51 -13.51
C ASP A 585 -25.12 -19.04 -13.12
N LEU A 586 -26.02 -18.31 -13.78
CA LEU A 586 -26.32 -16.92 -13.44
C LEU A 586 -26.86 -16.76 -12.02
N LYS A 587 -27.79 -17.62 -11.59
CA LYS A 587 -28.33 -17.57 -10.23
C LYS A 587 -27.24 -17.74 -9.16
N LYS A 588 -26.32 -18.67 -9.39
CA LYS A 588 -25.16 -18.90 -8.51
C LYS A 588 -24.21 -17.70 -8.53
N LEU A 589 -23.76 -17.30 -9.72
CA LEU A 589 -22.74 -16.27 -9.88
C LEU A 589 -23.25 -14.87 -9.48
N ALA A 590 -24.54 -14.58 -9.66
CA ALA A 590 -25.18 -13.35 -9.18
C ALA A 590 -25.08 -13.24 -7.65
N ALA A 591 -25.35 -14.34 -6.93
CA ALA A 591 -25.25 -14.39 -5.48
C ALA A 591 -23.79 -14.27 -5.00
N GLU A 592 -22.84 -14.97 -5.66
CA GLU A 592 -21.42 -14.94 -5.29
C GLU A 592 -20.75 -13.58 -5.51
N ASN A 593 -21.20 -12.83 -6.51
CA ASN A 593 -20.61 -11.54 -6.89
C ASN A 593 -21.45 -10.33 -6.42
N ALA A 594 -22.54 -10.56 -5.70
CA ALA A 594 -23.43 -9.51 -5.19
C ALA A 594 -24.07 -8.62 -6.29
N LEU A 595 -24.44 -9.20 -7.44
CA LEU A 595 -25.13 -8.49 -8.53
C LEU A 595 -26.59 -8.91 -8.69
N LYS A 596 -27.42 -7.98 -9.13
CA LYS A 596 -28.78 -8.29 -9.58
C LYS A 596 -28.78 -8.60 -11.08
N VAL A 597 -29.29 -9.77 -11.44
CA VAL A 597 -29.45 -10.22 -12.83
C VAL A 597 -30.93 -10.24 -13.17
N TYR A 598 -31.32 -9.58 -14.25
CA TYR A 598 -32.71 -9.39 -14.67
C TYR A 598 -33.04 -10.26 -15.88
N GLY A 599 -34.23 -10.84 -15.87
CA GLY A 599 -34.80 -11.55 -17.02
C GLY A 599 -35.22 -10.60 -18.15
N ILE A 600 -34.95 -11.00 -19.39
CA ILE A 600 -35.45 -10.34 -20.58
C ILE A 600 -36.43 -11.30 -21.25
N SER A 601 -37.73 -11.07 -21.07
CA SER A 601 -38.78 -11.96 -21.58
C SER A 601 -39.07 -11.78 -23.09
N SER A 602 -38.66 -10.66 -23.68
CA SER A 602 -38.91 -10.33 -25.09
C SER A 602 -37.71 -9.62 -25.72
N GLY A 603 -37.51 -9.85 -27.02
CA GLY A 603 -36.51 -9.12 -27.80
C GLY A 603 -36.89 -7.67 -28.10
N LEU A 604 -38.15 -7.30 -27.84
CA LEU A 604 -38.68 -5.95 -27.97
C LEU A 604 -38.58 -5.24 -26.61
N THR A 605 -37.60 -4.36 -26.48
CA THR A 605 -37.32 -3.55 -25.28
C THR A 605 -37.57 -2.06 -25.57
N GLY A 606 -37.66 -1.24 -24.52
CA GLY A 606 -37.62 0.22 -24.71
C GLY A 606 -36.21 0.66 -25.14
N GLY A 607 -36.08 1.59 -26.08
CA GLY A 607 -34.78 1.99 -26.62
C GLY A 607 -34.24 1.02 -27.68
N ILE A 608 -33.00 0.53 -27.52
CA ILE A 608 -32.45 -0.50 -28.43
C ILE A 608 -33.04 -1.88 -28.13
N ASN A 609 -33.27 -2.68 -29.17
CA ASN A 609 -33.79 -4.04 -29.08
C ASN A 609 -32.67 -5.08 -28.98
N MET A 610 -33.00 -6.32 -28.54
CA MET A 610 -31.99 -7.38 -28.29
C MET A 610 -31.24 -7.88 -29.54
N GLY A 611 -31.72 -7.51 -30.73
CA GLY A 611 -31.06 -7.73 -32.03
C GLY A 611 -30.43 -6.49 -32.64
N SER A 612 -30.28 -5.39 -31.88
CA SER A 612 -29.72 -4.12 -32.35
C SER A 612 -28.25 -4.26 -32.78
N PRO A 613 -27.81 -3.52 -33.83
CA PRO A 613 -26.39 -3.43 -34.17
C PRO A 613 -25.56 -2.64 -33.13
N ASN A 614 -26.20 -2.01 -32.14
CA ASN A 614 -25.52 -1.35 -31.01
C ASN A 614 -25.23 -2.32 -29.84
N ILE A 615 -25.13 -3.62 -30.13
CA ILE A 615 -24.81 -4.67 -29.16
C ILE A 615 -23.68 -5.51 -29.73
N ASP A 616 -22.52 -5.50 -29.07
CA ASP A 616 -21.35 -6.28 -29.48
C ASP A 616 -21.16 -7.53 -28.62
N VAL A 617 -20.55 -8.55 -29.21
CA VAL A 617 -20.18 -9.79 -28.50
C VAL A 617 -18.84 -9.58 -27.79
N LEU A 618 -18.79 -9.89 -26.50
CA LEU A 618 -17.55 -9.82 -25.73
C LEU A 618 -16.66 -11.02 -25.99
N GLN A 619 -15.35 -10.78 -25.95
CA GLN A 619 -14.33 -11.81 -26.03
C GLN A 619 -13.74 -12.03 -24.64
N GLU A 620 -13.35 -13.27 -24.34
CA GLU A 620 -12.61 -13.59 -23.11
C GLU A 620 -11.30 -12.80 -23.07
N PRO A 621 -11.07 -11.92 -22.07
CA PRO A 621 -9.81 -11.22 -21.95
C PRO A 621 -8.70 -12.19 -21.54
N LYS A 622 -7.61 -12.20 -22.31
CA LYS A 622 -6.37 -12.93 -22.01
C LYS A 622 -5.26 -11.91 -21.79
N VAL A 623 -4.96 -11.64 -20.53
CA VAL A 623 -4.07 -10.55 -20.12
C VAL A 623 -2.65 -11.07 -19.88
N ALA A 624 -1.67 -10.42 -20.52
CA ALA A 624 -0.27 -10.52 -20.14
C ALA A 624 0.18 -9.21 -19.47
N LEU A 625 0.71 -9.31 -18.25
CA LEU A 625 1.31 -8.19 -17.52
C LEU A 625 2.83 -8.27 -17.70
N LEU A 626 3.45 -7.22 -18.25
CA LEU A 626 4.90 -7.18 -18.33
C LEU A 626 5.50 -7.03 -16.93
N VAL A 627 6.52 -7.86 -16.65
CA VAL A 627 7.23 -7.94 -15.36
C VAL A 627 8.74 -8.05 -15.61
N SER A 628 9.57 -8.03 -14.56
CA SER A 628 11.04 -8.10 -14.62
C SER A 628 11.75 -6.74 -14.86
N THR A 629 13.02 -6.80 -15.24
CA THR A 629 13.97 -5.70 -15.38
C THR A 629 13.38 -4.50 -16.11
N GLY A 630 13.34 -3.34 -15.44
CA GLY A 630 12.85 -2.09 -16.00
C GLY A 630 11.37 -1.83 -15.77
N VAL A 631 10.64 -2.73 -15.10
CA VAL A 631 9.24 -2.55 -14.68
C VAL A 631 9.16 -2.15 -13.21
N ASN A 632 8.32 -1.18 -12.87
CA ASN A 632 8.01 -0.85 -11.47
C ASN A 632 7.21 -2.00 -10.84
N SER A 633 7.79 -2.68 -9.85
CA SER A 633 7.16 -3.84 -9.21
C SER A 633 5.91 -3.48 -8.42
N LEU A 634 5.85 -2.31 -7.79
CA LEU A 634 4.70 -1.91 -6.98
C LEU A 634 3.46 -1.74 -7.88
N GLU A 635 3.60 -1.05 -9.01
CA GLU A 635 2.49 -0.82 -9.95
C GLU A 635 2.09 -2.11 -10.70
N ALA A 636 3.06 -2.96 -11.05
CA ALA A 636 2.76 -4.30 -11.56
C ALA A 636 1.97 -5.13 -10.53
N GLY A 637 2.36 -5.02 -9.25
CA GLY A 637 1.68 -5.64 -8.12
C GLY A 637 0.23 -5.18 -7.97
N GLU A 638 -0.03 -3.88 -8.11
CA GLU A 638 -1.38 -3.30 -8.10
C GLU A 638 -2.29 -3.89 -9.16
N ILE A 639 -1.78 -4.07 -10.39
CA ILE A 639 -2.52 -4.69 -11.49
C ILE A 639 -2.74 -6.17 -11.24
N TRP A 640 -1.70 -6.89 -10.78
CA TRP A 640 -1.82 -8.32 -10.49
C TRP A 640 -2.84 -8.57 -9.39
N HIS A 641 -2.79 -7.83 -8.29
CA HIS A 641 -3.75 -7.95 -7.19
C HIS A 641 -5.19 -7.61 -7.63
N LEU A 642 -5.39 -6.56 -8.43
CA LEU A 642 -6.73 -6.23 -8.94
C LEU A 642 -7.32 -7.40 -9.73
N LEU A 643 -6.56 -7.98 -10.66
CA LEU A 643 -7.07 -9.01 -11.54
C LEU A 643 -7.20 -10.36 -10.82
N ASP A 644 -6.20 -10.74 -10.02
CA ASP A 644 -6.16 -12.03 -9.33
C ASP A 644 -7.07 -12.03 -8.09
N GLN A 645 -6.84 -11.15 -7.12
CA GLN A 645 -7.57 -11.16 -5.84
C GLN A 645 -8.99 -10.62 -5.95
N ARG A 646 -9.21 -9.52 -6.67
CA ARG A 646 -10.54 -8.88 -6.71
C ARG A 646 -11.42 -9.43 -7.81
N MET A 647 -10.85 -9.65 -9.00
CA MET A 647 -11.61 -10.06 -10.17
C MET A 647 -11.59 -11.58 -10.43
N ASP A 648 -10.79 -12.36 -9.68
CA ASP A 648 -10.68 -13.81 -9.85
C ASP A 648 -10.31 -14.20 -11.31
N MET A 649 -9.40 -13.40 -11.88
CA MET A 649 -8.93 -13.52 -13.26
C MET A 649 -7.46 -13.98 -13.28
N PRO A 650 -7.17 -15.17 -13.84
CA PRO A 650 -5.80 -15.59 -14.07
C PRO A 650 -5.14 -14.69 -15.12
N ILE A 651 -3.92 -14.26 -14.84
CA ILE A 651 -3.10 -13.47 -15.77
C ILE A 651 -1.74 -14.12 -16.01
N THR A 652 -1.13 -13.83 -17.15
CA THR A 652 0.26 -14.19 -17.39
C THR A 652 1.17 -13.06 -16.95
N LEU A 653 1.99 -13.29 -15.94
CA LEU A 653 3.16 -12.44 -15.65
C LEU A 653 4.24 -12.76 -16.71
N LEU A 654 4.40 -11.88 -17.71
CA LEU A 654 5.31 -12.07 -18.85
C LEU A 654 6.63 -11.29 -18.60
N PRO A 655 7.75 -11.98 -18.32
CA PRO A 655 9.04 -11.30 -18.19
C PRO A 655 9.40 -10.56 -19.47
N THR A 656 9.91 -9.33 -19.34
CA THR A 656 10.32 -8.49 -20.46
C THR A 656 11.33 -9.22 -21.37
N GLU A 657 12.23 -10.03 -20.80
CA GLU A 657 13.24 -10.79 -21.54
C GLU A 657 12.65 -11.89 -22.43
N ARG A 658 11.34 -12.19 -22.30
CA ARG A 658 10.64 -13.24 -23.04
C ARG A 658 9.75 -12.69 -24.16
N VAL A 659 9.53 -11.38 -24.24
CA VAL A 659 8.53 -10.75 -25.14
C VAL A 659 8.66 -11.23 -26.58
N SER A 660 9.83 -11.06 -27.22
CA SER A 660 10.01 -11.48 -28.63
C SER A 660 10.11 -12.99 -28.85
N SER A 661 10.21 -13.80 -27.80
CA SER A 661 10.21 -15.27 -27.87
C SER A 661 8.85 -15.90 -27.58
N ALA A 662 7.95 -15.13 -26.97
CA ALA A 662 6.61 -15.57 -26.63
C ALA A 662 5.68 -15.46 -27.83
N ASP A 663 4.68 -16.35 -27.88
CA ASP A 663 3.56 -16.23 -28.81
C ASP A 663 2.57 -15.19 -28.26
N LEU A 664 2.75 -13.93 -28.66
CA LEU A 664 1.90 -12.82 -28.21
C LEU A 664 0.45 -12.95 -28.72
N SER A 665 0.18 -13.74 -29.76
CA SER A 665 -1.16 -13.90 -30.32
C SER A 665 -2.16 -14.58 -29.36
N LYS A 666 -1.64 -15.20 -28.29
CA LYS A 666 -2.45 -15.78 -27.20
C LYS A 666 -3.12 -14.73 -26.32
N TYR A 667 -2.65 -13.49 -26.34
CA TYR A 667 -3.12 -12.42 -25.47
C TYR A 667 -3.97 -11.42 -26.25
N THR A 668 -5.10 -11.04 -25.66
CA THR A 668 -5.93 -9.94 -26.17
C THR A 668 -5.46 -8.60 -25.61
N VAL A 669 -4.85 -8.62 -24.43
CA VAL A 669 -4.37 -7.43 -23.71
C VAL A 669 -2.94 -7.64 -23.23
N ILE A 670 -2.10 -6.62 -23.41
CA ILE A 670 -0.79 -6.50 -22.76
C ILE A 670 -0.83 -5.27 -21.86
N ALA A 671 -0.51 -5.43 -20.58
CA ALA A 671 -0.35 -4.34 -19.63
C ALA A 671 1.14 -4.00 -19.47
N MET A 672 1.46 -2.72 -19.67
CA MET A 672 2.76 -2.09 -19.46
C MET A 672 2.65 -1.04 -18.34
N PRO A 673 2.86 -1.44 -17.07
CA PRO A 673 2.94 -0.51 -15.95
C PRO A 673 4.04 0.54 -16.13
N ASN A 674 4.11 1.53 -15.24
CA ASN A 674 5.24 2.45 -15.19
C ASN A 674 6.59 1.71 -15.13
N GLY A 675 7.57 2.22 -15.86
CA GLY A 675 8.87 1.58 -16.02
C GLY A 675 9.71 2.23 -17.10
N ASN A 676 11.02 1.97 -17.08
CA ASN A 676 11.95 2.42 -18.12
C ASN A 676 12.14 1.37 -19.23
N TYR A 677 11.72 0.12 -18.99
CA TYR A 677 11.80 -1.00 -19.95
C TYR A 677 13.17 -1.14 -20.63
N SER A 678 14.25 -0.87 -19.90
CA SER A 678 15.62 -0.89 -20.44
C SER A 678 16.06 -2.25 -20.97
N SER A 679 15.35 -3.32 -20.61
CA SER A 679 15.56 -4.69 -21.09
C SER A 679 14.94 -4.98 -22.46
N LEU A 680 14.00 -4.16 -22.95
CA LEU A 680 13.36 -4.37 -24.26
C LEU A 680 14.20 -3.77 -25.38
N GLY A 681 14.46 -4.57 -26.41
CA GLY A 681 15.16 -4.14 -27.62
C GLY A 681 14.24 -3.91 -28.80
N GLU A 682 14.82 -3.52 -29.94
CA GLU A 682 14.11 -3.26 -31.19
C GLU A 682 13.21 -4.45 -31.62
N LYS A 683 13.71 -5.69 -31.45
CA LYS A 683 12.97 -6.91 -31.79
C LYS A 683 11.71 -7.06 -30.93
N ASP A 684 11.77 -6.72 -29.65
CA ASP A 684 10.64 -6.80 -28.73
C ASP A 684 9.59 -5.75 -29.10
N PHE A 685 9.99 -4.50 -29.35
CA PHE A 685 9.08 -3.46 -29.81
C PHE A 685 8.46 -3.75 -31.17
N ASN A 686 9.20 -4.36 -32.10
CA ASN A 686 8.65 -4.79 -33.38
C ASN A 686 7.60 -5.91 -33.20
N SER A 687 7.82 -6.81 -32.25
CA SER A 687 6.85 -7.87 -31.91
C SER A 687 5.58 -7.28 -31.29
N ILE A 688 5.73 -6.32 -30.37
CA ILE A 688 4.61 -5.57 -29.77
C ILE A 688 3.85 -4.80 -30.85
N LYS A 689 4.53 -4.06 -31.73
CA LYS A 689 3.92 -3.32 -32.86
C LYS A 689 3.12 -4.25 -33.77
N ALA A 690 3.67 -5.41 -34.13
CA ALA A 690 2.98 -6.39 -34.97
C ALA A 690 1.72 -6.93 -34.29
N TRP A 691 1.80 -7.24 -32.99
CA TRP A 691 0.67 -7.70 -32.20
C TRP A 691 -0.44 -6.64 -32.06
N ILE A 692 -0.09 -5.37 -31.78
CA ILE A 692 -1.08 -4.28 -31.75
C ILE A 692 -1.73 -4.12 -33.13
N ARG A 693 -0.96 -4.11 -34.22
CA ARG A 693 -1.51 -4.00 -35.59
C ARG A 693 -2.53 -5.08 -35.90
N ALA A 694 -2.37 -6.27 -35.33
CA ALA A 694 -3.26 -7.42 -35.47
C ALA A 694 -4.53 -7.36 -34.59
N GLY A 695 -4.74 -6.31 -33.80
CA GLY A 695 -5.93 -6.11 -32.98
C GLY A 695 -5.69 -6.16 -31.46
N GLY A 696 -4.44 -6.30 -31.01
CA GLY A 696 -4.10 -6.30 -29.58
C GLY A 696 -4.40 -4.95 -28.90
N THR A 697 -4.78 -5.00 -27.62
CA THR A 697 -4.96 -3.80 -26.78
C THR A 697 -3.81 -3.63 -25.80
N LEU A 698 -2.96 -2.64 -26.03
CA LEU A 698 -1.88 -2.29 -25.09
C LEU A 698 -2.41 -1.27 -24.07
N ILE A 699 -2.26 -1.54 -22.78
CA ILE A 699 -2.54 -0.58 -21.71
C ILE A 699 -1.21 -0.13 -21.12
N ALA A 700 -0.92 1.16 -21.13
CA ALA A 700 0.39 1.68 -20.71
C ALA A 700 0.27 2.88 -19.76
N ARG A 701 1.25 3.03 -18.87
CA ARG A 701 1.32 4.14 -17.91
C ARG A 701 2.73 4.68 -17.70
N GLY A 702 2.82 5.98 -17.40
CA GLY A 702 4.04 6.61 -16.87
C GLY A 702 5.21 6.54 -17.86
N GLY A 703 6.39 6.14 -17.37
CA GLY A 703 7.59 5.95 -18.20
C GLY A 703 7.38 5.01 -19.40
N ALA A 704 6.42 4.08 -19.34
CA ALA A 704 6.07 3.25 -20.49
C ALA A 704 5.63 4.10 -21.69
N LEU A 705 4.90 5.19 -21.46
CA LEU A 705 4.45 6.09 -22.53
C LEU A 705 5.63 6.73 -23.26
N SER A 706 6.62 7.22 -22.49
CA SER A 706 7.85 7.79 -23.05
C SER A 706 8.67 6.74 -23.82
N VAL A 707 8.70 5.50 -23.35
CA VAL A 707 9.37 4.39 -24.04
C VAL A 707 8.66 4.04 -25.36
N LEU A 708 7.34 4.01 -25.38
CA LEU A 708 6.54 3.72 -26.57
C LEU A 708 6.69 4.81 -27.64
N ASP A 709 6.71 6.08 -27.24
CA ASP A 709 6.96 7.24 -28.12
C ASP A 709 8.38 7.17 -28.72
N LYS A 710 9.41 7.00 -27.87
CA LYS A 710 10.80 6.90 -28.29
C LYS A 710 11.08 5.75 -29.28
N ASN A 711 10.35 4.64 -29.18
CA ASN A 711 10.51 3.47 -30.05
C ASN A 711 9.51 3.43 -31.22
N GLU A 712 8.84 4.56 -31.49
CA GLU A 712 7.93 4.77 -32.61
C GLU A 712 6.80 3.72 -32.65
N VAL A 713 6.26 3.37 -31.47
CA VAL A 713 5.06 2.52 -31.37
C VAL A 713 3.81 3.36 -31.64
N VAL A 714 3.66 4.45 -30.88
CA VAL A 714 2.64 5.51 -31.04
C VAL A 714 3.23 6.81 -30.49
N SER A 715 2.77 7.98 -30.94
CA SER A 715 3.33 9.26 -30.48
C SER A 715 2.51 9.94 -29.39
N PHE A 716 3.21 10.53 -28.41
CA PHE A 716 2.63 11.29 -27.29
C PHE A 716 3.27 12.68 -27.19
N GLU A 717 2.44 13.71 -27.05
CA GLU A 717 2.90 15.08 -26.80
C GLU A 717 2.68 15.41 -25.31
N PHE A 718 3.73 15.82 -24.61
CA PHE A 718 3.69 16.16 -23.19
C PHE A 718 3.93 17.66 -22.98
N ARG A 719 3.17 18.27 -22.06
CA ARG A 719 3.42 19.63 -21.57
C ARG A 719 4.65 19.63 -20.67
N LYS A 720 5.53 20.60 -20.89
CA LYS A 720 6.80 20.75 -20.17
C LYS A 720 7.18 22.22 -20.02
N GLU A 721 8.02 22.50 -19.02
CA GLU A 721 8.64 23.82 -18.83
C GLU A 721 9.47 24.20 -20.08
N ASP A 722 9.49 25.48 -20.43
CA ASP A 722 10.37 26.00 -21.47
C ASP A 722 11.82 25.99 -20.98
N GLU A 723 12.59 25.01 -21.47
CA GLU A 723 14.02 24.84 -21.17
C GLU A 723 14.87 26.05 -21.59
N GLY A 724 14.35 26.94 -22.45
CA GLY A 724 15.04 28.14 -22.94
C GLY A 724 14.92 29.39 -22.07
N ALA A 725 14.10 29.36 -21.01
CA ALA A 725 13.93 30.52 -20.12
C ALA A 725 15.23 30.81 -19.34
N LYS A 726 15.68 32.08 -19.35
CA LYS A 726 16.81 32.52 -18.50
C LYS A 726 16.41 32.40 -17.04
N LYS A 727 16.96 31.42 -16.33
CA LYS A 727 16.80 31.29 -14.88
C LYS A 727 17.74 32.27 -14.18
N GLU A 728 17.21 33.01 -13.21
CA GLU A 728 18.01 33.89 -12.37
C GLU A 728 18.95 33.07 -11.46
N LEU A 729 19.98 33.71 -10.92
CA LEU A 729 20.87 33.07 -9.96
C LEU A 729 20.10 32.85 -8.64
N GLU A 730 19.75 31.60 -8.37
CA GLU A 730 19.14 31.16 -7.12
C GLU A 730 20.22 30.74 -6.10
N PRO A 731 20.03 30.99 -4.80
CA PRO A 731 20.90 30.45 -3.76
C PRO A 731 20.99 28.92 -3.84
N TYR A 732 22.18 28.33 -3.73
CA TYR A 732 22.35 26.87 -3.83
C TYR A 732 21.51 26.10 -2.81
N GLU A 733 21.34 26.65 -1.60
CA GLU A 733 20.51 26.06 -0.53
C GLU A 733 19.03 25.91 -0.91
N SER A 734 18.53 26.71 -1.86
CA SER A 734 17.13 26.63 -2.29
C SER A 734 16.88 25.47 -3.26
N PHE A 735 17.92 24.81 -3.78
CA PHE A 735 17.79 23.77 -4.81
C PHE A 735 16.86 22.63 -4.38
N VAL A 736 17.08 22.04 -3.20
CA VAL A 736 16.27 20.91 -2.71
C VAL A 736 14.82 21.34 -2.51
N LYS A 737 14.61 22.53 -1.93
CA LYS A 737 13.28 23.10 -1.71
C LYS A 737 12.55 23.37 -3.02
N ASN A 738 13.20 24.05 -3.95
CA ASN A 738 12.60 24.45 -5.23
C ASN A 738 12.33 23.25 -6.13
N THR A 739 13.24 22.28 -6.18
CA THR A 739 13.05 21.06 -6.99
C THR A 739 12.02 20.12 -6.37
N GLY A 740 12.06 19.92 -5.06
CA GLY A 740 11.09 19.08 -4.37
C GLY A 740 9.68 19.67 -4.42
N ALA A 741 9.53 20.99 -4.28
CA ALA A 741 8.24 21.68 -4.35
C ALA A 741 7.59 21.60 -5.74
N ARG A 742 8.36 21.22 -6.77
CA ARG A 742 7.87 20.98 -8.13
C ARG A 742 7.41 19.53 -8.36
N LEU A 743 7.59 18.62 -7.39
CA LEU A 743 7.12 17.24 -7.51
C LEU A 743 5.63 17.13 -7.17
N THR A 744 4.84 16.52 -8.05
CA THR A 744 3.45 16.16 -7.76
C THR A 744 3.43 14.82 -7.03
N ARG A 745 3.32 14.87 -5.70
CA ARG A 745 3.35 13.70 -4.82
C ARG A 745 1.95 13.41 -4.27
N GLY A 746 1.26 12.46 -4.92
CA GLY A 746 -0.05 11.98 -4.51
C GLY A 746 -1.09 13.09 -4.35
N THR A 747 -1.62 13.56 -5.47
CA THR A 747 -2.58 14.66 -5.56
C THR A 747 -3.86 14.16 -6.22
N ILE A 748 -5.01 14.61 -5.71
CA ILE A 748 -6.33 14.25 -6.25
C ILE A 748 -6.82 15.37 -7.16
N PHE A 749 -7.21 15.01 -8.38
CA PHE A 749 -7.72 15.94 -9.38
C PHE A 749 -9.18 15.67 -9.74
N HIS A 750 -9.92 16.76 -9.95
CA HIS A 750 -11.18 16.78 -10.70
C HIS A 750 -10.92 16.47 -12.17
N ALA A 751 -11.60 15.46 -12.68
CA ALA A 751 -11.62 15.09 -14.08
C ALA A 751 -13.05 14.91 -14.59
N ARG A 752 -13.20 14.91 -15.91
CA ARG A 752 -14.43 14.63 -16.63
C ARG A 752 -14.23 13.44 -17.55
N ILE A 753 -15.08 12.45 -17.39
CA ILE A 753 -15.12 11.24 -18.20
C ILE A 753 -16.28 11.32 -19.22
N ASP A 754 -16.05 10.80 -20.42
CA ASP A 754 -17.11 10.59 -21.41
C ASP A 754 -17.78 9.23 -21.19
N ASN A 755 -18.97 9.25 -20.58
CA ASN A 755 -19.73 8.02 -20.26
C ASN A 755 -20.31 7.32 -21.50
N SER A 756 -20.22 7.93 -22.69
CA SER A 756 -20.57 7.28 -23.96
C SER A 756 -19.41 6.51 -24.58
N HIS A 757 -18.17 6.83 -24.20
CA HIS A 757 -16.98 6.11 -24.62
C HIS A 757 -16.90 4.75 -23.90
N PRO A 758 -16.42 3.66 -24.53
CA PRO A 758 -16.33 2.35 -23.86
C PRO A 758 -15.53 2.34 -22.55
N LEU A 759 -14.54 3.23 -22.43
CA LEU A 759 -13.77 3.42 -21.19
C LEU A 759 -14.57 4.12 -20.07
N GLY A 760 -15.68 4.79 -20.40
CA GLY A 760 -16.61 5.41 -19.44
C GLY A 760 -17.86 4.60 -19.13
N TYR A 761 -17.95 3.35 -19.59
CA TYR A 761 -19.07 2.48 -19.22
C TYR A 761 -19.09 2.18 -17.72
N GLY A 762 -20.30 2.15 -17.15
CA GLY A 762 -20.52 1.93 -15.72
C GLY A 762 -20.36 3.17 -14.84
N TYR A 763 -20.03 4.35 -15.42
CA TYR A 763 -20.08 5.63 -14.72
C TYR A 763 -21.41 6.35 -15.03
N SER A 764 -22.10 6.80 -13.98
CA SER A 764 -23.42 7.45 -14.11
C SER A 764 -23.36 8.97 -14.16
N LYS A 765 -22.22 9.56 -13.76
CA LYS A 765 -21.93 11.00 -13.81
C LYS A 765 -20.62 11.22 -14.56
N PRO A 766 -20.47 12.32 -15.32
CA PRO A 766 -19.23 12.62 -16.01
C PRO A 766 -18.15 13.14 -15.06
N GLU A 767 -18.48 13.66 -13.89
CA GLU A 767 -17.51 14.09 -12.90
C GLU A 767 -16.88 12.90 -12.18
N ILE A 768 -15.55 12.90 -12.06
CA ILE A 768 -14.79 11.87 -11.36
C ILE A 768 -13.54 12.49 -10.71
N TYR A 769 -12.99 11.79 -9.71
CA TYR A 769 -11.69 12.08 -9.13
C TYR A 769 -10.63 11.13 -9.65
N SER A 770 -9.42 11.63 -9.86
CA SER A 770 -8.28 10.84 -10.33
C SER A 770 -7.02 11.16 -9.53
N PHE A 771 -6.08 10.22 -9.49
CA PHE A 771 -4.88 10.30 -8.65
C PHE A 771 -3.59 10.37 -9.44
N ARG A 772 -2.75 11.32 -9.07
CA ARG A 772 -1.45 11.53 -9.71
C ARG A 772 -0.32 11.51 -8.72
N ASN A 773 0.78 10.88 -9.12
CA ASN A 773 2.02 10.79 -8.35
C ASN A 773 3.29 11.02 -9.20
N ASP A 774 3.14 11.69 -10.35
CA ASP A 774 4.23 12.08 -11.23
C ASP A 774 3.94 13.42 -11.94
N ASN A 775 4.90 13.90 -12.73
CA ASN A 775 4.82 15.17 -13.46
C ASN A 775 4.61 14.97 -14.98
N GLN A 776 3.96 13.89 -15.41
CA GLN A 776 3.61 13.72 -16.82
C GLN A 776 2.23 14.32 -17.13
N PHE A 777 2.22 15.41 -17.89
CA PHE A 777 1.01 16.11 -18.33
C PHE A 777 0.85 15.92 -19.84
N LEU A 778 -0.20 15.21 -20.26
CA LEU A 778 -0.42 14.85 -21.66
C LEU A 778 -1.22 15.93 -22.39
N GLU A 779 -0.74 16.37 -23.56
CA GLU A 779 -1.53 17.26 -24.41
C GLU A 779 -2.75 16.50 -24.95
N PRO A 780 -3.95 17.10 -24.94
CA PRO A 780 -5.12 16.49 -25.55
C PRO A 780 -4.90 16.24 -27.04
N SER A 781 -5.33 15.08 -27.51
CA SER A 781 -5.30 14.76 -28.93
C SER A 781 -6.21 15.70 -29.70
N LYS A 782 -5.80 16.03 -30.93
CA LYS A 782 -6.63 16.77 -31.89
C LYS A 782 -7.91 16.01 -32.22
N ASN A 783 -7.88 14.68 -32.18
CA ASN A 783 -9.09 13.87 -32.24
C ASN A 783 -9.80 13.95 -30.88
N GLN A 784 -10.88 14.71 -30.82
CA GLN A 784 -11.63 14.97 -29.58
C GLN A 784 -12.14 13.67 -28.92
N TYR A 785 -12.45 12.64 -29.71
CA TYR A 785 -12.94 11.35 -29.22
C TYR A 785 -11.84 10.48 -28.61
N SER A 786 -10.57 10.84 -28.79
CA SER A 786 -9.41 10.10 -28.29
C SER A 786 -9.01 10.51 -26.88
N ASN A 787 -9.74 11.43 -26.24
CA ASN A 787 -9.49 11.92 -24.89
C ASN A 787 -10.69 11.62 -23.95
N PRO A 788 -10.96 10.35 -23.62
CA PRO A 788 -12.14 9.96 -22.84
C PRO A 788 -12.07 10.37 -21.36
N LEU A 789 -10.91 10.81 -20.86
CA LEU A 789 -10.75 11.40 -19.53
C LEU A 789 -9.88 12.66 -19.63
N MET A 790 -10.44 13.79 -19.20
CA MET A 790 -9.82 15.10 -19.25
C MET A 790 -9.86 15.76 -17.87
N TYR A 791 -8.80 16.43 -17.45
CA TYR A 791 -8.90 17.29 -16.27
C TYR A 791 -9.80 18.50 -16.55
N THR A 792 -10.39 19.04 -15.49
CA THR A 792 -11.16 20.29 -15.57
C THR A 792 -10.24 21.50 -15.69
N GLU A 793 -10.86 22.68 -15.87
CA GLU A 793 -10.16 23.97 -15.81
C GLU A 793 -9.62 24.29 -14.40
N ASN A 794 -10.28 23.78 -13.36
CA ASN A 794 -9.88 23.89 -11.96
C ASN A 794 -9.61 22.48 -11.43
N PRO A 795 -8.46 21.88 -11.79
CA PRO A 795 -8.28 20.45 -11.61
C PRO A 795 -8.01 20.07 -10.16
N LEU A 796 -7.40 20.91 -9.33
CA LEU A 796 -7.02 20.51 -7.96
C LEU A 796 -8.26 20.25 -7.08
N ALA A 797 -8.43 19.01 -6.63
CA ALA A 797 -9.49 18.63 -5.69
C ALA A 797 -8.96 18.54 -4.25
N SER A 798 -7.81 17.89 -4.05
CA SER A 798 -7.16 17.72 -2.75
C SER A 798 -5.67 17.48 -2.95
N GLY A 799 -4.84 17.98 -2.06
CA GLY A 799 -3.39 17.83 -2.07
C GLY A 799 -2.66 19.07 -2.52
N TYR A 800 -1.35 18.91 -2.71
CA TYR A 800 -0.44 19.96 -3.15
C TYR A 800 -0.06 19.77 -4.62
N ILE A 801 0.05 20.87 -5.35
CA ILE A 801 0.64 20.91 -6.69
C ILE A 801 1.31 22.26 -6.90
N HIS A 802 2.50 22.24 -7.49
CA HIS A 802 3.22 23.46 -7.84
C HIS A 802 2.39 24.31 -8.83
N PRO A 803 2.35 25.65 -8.72
CA PRO A 803 1.54 26.50 -9.61
C PRO A 803 1.78 26.27 -11.11
N GLU A 804 3.03 26.04 -11.51
CA GLU A 804 3.38 25.74 -12.90
C GLU A 804 2.80 24.39 -13.37
N ASN A 805 2.91 23.35 -12.54
CA ASN A 805 2.31 22.05 -12.84
C ASN A 805 0.78 22.13 -12.86
N LEU A 806 0.20 22.99 -12.01
CA LEU A 806 -1.24 23.23 -12.01
C LEU A 806 -1.68 23.79 -13.36
N GLU A 807 -0.93 24.73 -13.95
CA GLU A 807 -1.20 25.20 -15.32
C GLU A 807 -1.08 24.08 -16.36
N PHE A 808 -0.08 23.20 -16.25
CA PHE A 808 0.03 22.04 -17.15
C PHE A 808 -1.15 21.08 -17.00
N ALA A 809 -1.70 20.92 -15.80
CA ALA A 809 -2.86 20.05 -15.54
C ALA A 809 -4.15 20.56 -16.21
N LYS A 810 -4.39 21.88 -16.24
CA LYS A 810 -5.67 22.46 -16.71
C LYS A 810 -6.04 21.98 -18.10
N ASN A 811 -7.22 21.37 -18.22
CA ASN A 811 -7.73 20.84 -19.50
C ASN A 811 -6.73 19.93 -20.26
N SER A 812 -5.80 19.27 -19.56
CA SER A 812 -4.93 18.25 -20.15
C SER A 812 -5.62 16.87 -20.15
N ALA A 813 -5.13 15.96 -20.97
CA ALA A 813 -5.64 14.59 -21.00
C ALA A 813 -5.11 13.78 -19.81
N ALA A 814 -6.02 13.13 -19.09
CA ALA A 814 -5.69 12.16 -18.05
C ALA A 814 -5.66 10.72 -18.60
N LEU A 815 -6.39 10.50 -19.70
CA LEU A 815 -6.34 9.28 -20.49
C LEU A 815 -6.46 9.59 -21.99
N GLN A 816 -5.66 8.92 -22.80
CA GLN A 816 -5.69 9.06 -24.26
C GLN A 816 -5.68 7.69 -24.95
N VAL A 817 -6.38 7.58 -26.08
CA VAL A 817 -6.42 6.35 -26.89
C VAL A 817 -5.77 6.59 -28.24
N LYS A 818 -4.72 5.82 -28.54
CA LYS A 818 -4.06 5.78 -29.85
C LYS A 818 -4.44 4.52 -30.61
N SER A 819 -4.30 4.57 -31.92
CA SER A 819 -4.48 3.46 -32.83
C SER A 819 -3.17 3.05 -33.48
N LEU A 820 -3.00 1.75 -33.69
CA LEU A 820 -1.94 1.22 -34.54
C LEU A 820 -2.49 -0.01 -35.27
N GLY A 821 -2.80 0.13 -36.55
CA GLY A 821 -3.52 -0.89 -37.30
C GLY A 821 -4.93 -1.11 -36.72
N GLN A 822 -5.28 -2.35 -36.38
CA GLN A 822 -6.59 -2.67 -35.80
C GLN A 822 -6.63 -2.51 -34.27
N GLY A 823 -5.48 -2.59 -33.60
CA GLY A 823 -5.40 -2.51 -32.15
C GLY A 823 -5.47 -1.10 -31.58
N LYS A 824 -5.33 -1.03 -30.26
CA LYS A 824 -5.40 0.20 -29.47
C LYS A 824 -4.26 0.28 -28.48
N VAL A 825 -3.77 1.50 -28.23
CA VAL A 825 -2.90 1.81 -27.11
C VAL A 825 -3.66 2.77 -26.20
N ILE A 826 -3.95 2.32 -24.98
CA ILE A 826 -4.69 3.07 -23.96
C ILE A 826 -3.66 3.60 -22.96
N ALA A 827 -3.45 4.92 -22.99
CA ALA A 827 -2.42 5.60 -22.22
C ALA A 827 -3.01 6.30 -21.00
N PHE A 828 -2.66 5.80 -19.81
CA PHE A 828 -2.98 6.43 -18.53
C PHE A 828 -1.79 7.28 -18.06
N VAL A 829 -2.03 8.53 -17.67
CA VAL A 829 -1.02 9.30 -16.91
C VAL A 829 -1.23 9.16 -15.40
N ASP A 830 -2.48 9.10 -14.96
CA ASP A 830 -2.81 8.85 -13.56
C ASP A 830 -2.72 7.38 -13.20
N SER A 831 -2.57 7.07 -11.90
CA SER A 831 -2.56 5.68 -11.44
C SER A 831 -3.99 5.21 -11.17
N PRO A 832 -4.56 4.32 -12.01
CA PRO A 832 -5.93 3.87 -11.83
C PRO A 832 -6.08 2.86 -10.68
N ASN A 833 -4.99 2.20 -10.27
CA ASN A 833 -5.01 1.06 -9.35
C ASN A 833 -4.30 1.32 -8.02
N PHE A 834 -3.88 2.57 -7.78
CA PHE A 834 -2.95 2.94 -6.72
C PHE A 834 -3.32 2.33 -5.36
N ARG A 835 -2.37 1.58 -4.77
CA ARG A 835 -2.47 0.98 -3.43
C ARG A 835 -3.77 0.23 -3.13
N ALA A 836 -4.42 -0.30 -4.17
CA ALA A 836 -5.69 -1.01 -4.08
C ALA A 836 -6.86 -0.17 -3.52
N ILE A 837 -6.74 1.15 -3.34
CA ILE A 837 -7.83 1.99 -2.80
C ILE A 837 -8.58 2.82 -3.85
N TRP A 838 -8.07 2.87 -5.08
CA TRP A 838 -8.69 3.63 -6.17
C TRP A 838 -9.80 2.85 -6.88
N TYR A 839 -10.82 2.46 -6.11
CA TYR A 839 -12.04 1.80 -6.61
C TYR A 839 -12.79 2.63 -7.66
N GLY A 840 -12.65 3.95 -7.63
CA GLY A 840 -13.24 4.84 -8.60
C GLY A 840 -12.63 4.68 -10.00
N THR A 841 -11.30 4.69 -10.11
CA THR A 841 -10.60 4.69 -11.41
C THR A 841 -10.17 3.30 -11.88
N ASN A 842 -10.06 2.30 -11.00
CA ASN A 842 -9.72 0.94 -11.42
C ASN A 842 -10.82 0.28 -12.29
N LYS A 843 -12.09 0.72 -12.18
CA LYS A 843 -13.16 0.31 -13.13
C LYS A 843 -12.81 0.75 -14.56
N MET A 844 -12.22 1.92 -14.75
CA MET A 844 -11.75 2.37 -16.06
C MET A 844 -10.62 1.47 -16.61
N TYR A 845 -9.72 1.00 -15.73
CA TYR A 845 -8.69 0.03 -16.11
C TYR A 845 -9.32 -1.31 -16.54
N LEU A 846 -10.36 -1.77 -15.83
CA LEU A 846 -11.14 -2.95 -16.23
C LEU A 846 -11.88 -2.70 -17.56
N ASN A 847 -12.44 -1.51 -17.79
CA ASN A 847 -13.03 -1.15 -19.08
C ASN A 847 -12.01 -1.25 -20.22
N ALA A 848 -10.75 -0.84 -19.98
CA ALA A 848 -9.68 -0.97 -20.96
C ALA A 848 -9.39 -2.44 -21.32
N ILE A 849 -9.50 -3.36 -20.36
CA ILE A 849 -9.31 -4.80 -20.57
C ILE A 849 -10.47 -5.43 -21.34
N PHE A 850 -11.70 -5.15 -20.94
CA PHE A 850 -12.89 -5.82 -21.48
C PHE A 850 -13.44 -5.18 -22.76
N PHE A 851 -13.24 -3.87 -22.94
CA PHE A 851 -13.83 -3.11 -24.04
C PHE A 851 -12.82 -2.38 -24.93
N GLY A 852 -11.52 -2.49 -24.66
CA GLY A 852 -10.49 -1.79 -25.44
C GLY A 852 -10.52 -2.14 -26.93
N ASN A 853 -10.82 -3.40 -27.27
CA ASN A 853 -10.99 -3.86 -28.65
C ASN A 853 -12.29 -3.38 -29.33
N LEU A 854 -13.26 -2.89 -28.56
CA LEU A 854 -14.54 -2.34 -29.07
C LEU A 854 -14.46 -0.83 -29.36
N ILE A 855 -13.36 -0.18 -29.00
CA ILE A 855 -13.16 1.24 -29.32
C ILE A 855 -13.08 1.38 -30.85
N LYS A 856 -13.97 2.21 -31.41
CA LYS A 856 -14.05 2.42 -32.86
C LYS A 856 -12.75 3.03 -33.39
N SER A 857 -12.23 2.52 -34.50
CA SER A 857 -10.93 2.99 -35.03
C SER A 857 -10.90 4.48 -35.37
N GLY A 858 -12.03 5.10 -35.74
CA GLY A 858 -12.11 6.54 -36.00
C GLY A 858 -12.12 7.43 -34.75
N THR A 859 -12.26 6.86 -33.55
CA THR A 859 -12.25 7.61 -32.27
C THR A 859 -10.92 7.54 -31.55
N ALA A 860 -9.95 6.83 -32.12
CA ALA A 860 -8.57 6.79 -31.66
C ALA A 860 -7.68 7.62 -32.60
N ASP A 861 -6.58 8.14 -32.08
CA ASP A 861 -5.63 9.00 -32.81
C ASP A 861 -4.50 8.20 -33.49
#